data_AF-A0A453B7I8-F1
#
_entry.id   AF-A0A453B7I8-F1
#
_cell.length_a   1.000
_cell.length_b   1.000
_cell.length_c   1.000
_cell.angle_alpha   90.00
_cell.angle_beta   90.00
_cell.angle_gamma   90.00
#
_symmetry.space_group_name_H-M   'P 1'
#
loop_
_entity.id
_entity.type
_entity.pdbx_description
1 polymer ?
#
loop_
_entity_poly.entity_id
_entity_poly.type
_entity_poly.pdbx_seq_one_letter_code
_entity_poly.pdbx_strand_id
1 'polypeptide(L)'
;MESSDPSPAAVSKTQEISVPPVEGVAGGGTSYGWVDGGLQGSHLGSSVIDPTKVHSADLLHVWSMPSTANVSQQEAPRPLEHVNLLAARNERESFQIALRPKVSWASSGIAGPVQIQCTDLCSSSGGRLVVGQSITLRHVVPILGVPDALVPIDPSSPQINLLPGETTAVWVSLNVPCGQEPGLYEGEICITAVRTDSDSKADSLPKSERYQLYKELKTCLDITESRDHSSSEEMILRLSSTSTTLRRMLVLPAFQDCHENNGLGDMMDEDVMNNVAVRVKLSLTVWDFTLPLTPSLPAVFGISETVIEDRFCLEHGTKGWYDALDHHFRWLLQYRISPFFCRWGDSMRILAYTCPWPADHPKANEYYSDPRLAAYAVPYAPILSCTDAAKNSLRREVEILKTEAHWSKAYFYLWDEPLNMEQYEVIRNISNELRTYTPDVRILTTYYAGPSGSELAPSTFEAFTKVPNVLRPHTQIFCTSEWVLGTREDLVKDIIAELRPDLGEEWWTYVCMGPSDPQPNWHLGMRGTQHRAVMWRAWKEGGTGFLYWGTNCYEKAMIPSAEICFRRGLPPGDGVLFYPGEVFSSSKEPVASLRLERILSGMQDIEYLNLYSSKYGREEALALLEKTGAYLGPDRYAHDHGPVDVMRGEVYRTCRS
;
A
#
# COMPACT_ATOMS: atom_id res chain seq x y z
N MET A 1 35.43 -38.62 50.72
CA MET A 1 36.14 -37.86 51.77
C MET A 1 35.53 -36.48 51.81
N GLU A 2 34.79 -36.25 52.89
CA GLU A 2 34.47 -35.00 53.60
C GLU A 2 34.39 -33.65 52.85
N SER A 3 33.16 -33.17 52.80
CA SER A 3 32.62 -31.82 53.07
C SER A 3 33.54 -30.71 53.64
N SER A 4 33.36 -29.47 53.16
CA SER A 4 32.84 -28.34 53.97
C SER A 4 32.68 -27.02 53.18
N ASP A 5 31.46 -26.49 53.19
CA ASP A 5 31.02 -25.09 52.96
C ASP A 5 31.64 -24.11 53.99
N PRO A 6 31.52 -22.74 53.91
CA PRO A 6 30.41 -21.96 53.31
C PRO A 6 30.76 -20.63 52.58
N SER A 7 29.72 -20.05 51.97
CA SER A 7 29.65 -18.72 51.33
C SER A 7 29.88 -17.52 52.27
N PRO A 8 30.11 -16.30 51.71
CA PRO A 8 29.16 -15.22 51.96
C PRO A 8 28.81 -14.35 50.72
N ALA A 9 27.64 -13.70 50.80
CA ALA A 9 27.01 -12.75 49.86
C ALA A 9 27.84 -11.46 49.64
N ALA A 10 27.65 -10.54 48.68
CA ALA A 10 26.64 -10.20 47.67
C ALA A 10 27.31 -9.24 46.63
N VAL A 11 26.74 -9.07 45.43
CA VAL A 11 26.43 -7.80 44.71
C VAL A 11 26.06 -8.14 43.26
N SER A 12 24.79 -7.93 42.92
CA SER A 12 24.25 -8.10 41.56
C SER A 12 24.70 -6.98 40.63
N LYS A 13 25.28 -7.33 39.48
CA LYS A 13 25.35 -6.46 38.30
C LYS A 13 24.57 -7.12 37.17
N THR A 14 23.44 -6.53 36.84
CA THR A 14 22.64 -6.79 35.64
C THR A 14 23.50 -6.44 34.42
N GLN A 15 23.86 -7.44 33.61
CA GLN A 15 24.43 -7.25 32.28
C GLN A 15 23.27 -7.04 31.30
N GLU A 16 23.31 -5.90 30.61
CA GLU A 16 22.51 -5.63 29.42
C GLU A 16 22.81 -6.70 28.36
N ILE A 17 21.76 -7.42 27.96
CA ILE A 17 21.81 -8.38 26.86
C ILE A 17 21.67 -7.56 25.58
N SER A 18 22.79 -7.34 24.88
CA SER A 18 22.78 -6.87 23.50
C SER A 18 22.27 -7.98 22.59
N VAL A 19 21.19 -7.70 21.86
CA VAL A 19 20.67 -8.59 20.82
C VAL A 19 21.58 -8.44 19.58
N PRO A 20 22.14 -9.51 19.02
CA PRO A 20 22.98 -9.42 17.82
C PRO A 20 22.13 -9.10 16.58
N PRO A 21 22.70 -8.45 15.54
CA PRO A 21 22.00 -8.12 14.32
C PRO A 21 21.58 -9.41 13.58
N VAL A 22 20.38 -9.37 13.00
CA VAL A 22 19.83 -10.44 12.16
C VAL A 22 20.67 -10.54 10.87
N GLU A 23 21.39 -11.65 10.70
CA GLU A 23 22.03 -12.00 9.44
C GLU A 23 20.95 -12.14 8.34
N GLY A 24 21.05 -11.35 7.27
CA GLY A 24 20.12 -11.40 6.14
C GLY A 24 19.81 -10.06 5.47
N VAL A 25 20.15 -8.92 6.07
CA VAL A 25 19.98 -7.59 5.45
C VAL A 25 21.18 -7.27 4.55
N ALA A 26 21.32 -8.01 3.45
CA ALA A 26 22.23 -7.63 2.36
C ALA A 26 21.48 -6.68 1.41
N GLY A 27 21.30 -5.43 1.86
CA GLY A 27 20.92 -4.31 1.01
C GLY A 27 22.09 -3.34 0.99
N GLY A 28 22.93 -3.43 -0.03
CA GLY A 28 24.11 -2.58 -0.21
C GLY A 28 23.73 -1.10 -0.33
N GLY A 29 23.65 -0.42 0.82
CA GLY A 29 23.80 1.02 0.90
C GLY A 29 25.28 1.36 0.73
N THR A 30 25.61 2.15 -0.28
CA THR A 30 26.93 2.75 -0.39
C THR A 30 27.09 3.82 0.68
N SER A 31 27.42 3.41 1.90
CA SER A 31 28.00 4.28 2.91
C SER A 31 29.49 3.97 2.99
N TYR A 32 30.31 4.73 2.25
CA TYR A 32 31.75 4.74 2.43
C TYR A 32 32.22 6.16 2.76
N GLY A 33 32.98 6.25 3.85
CA GLY A 33 34.09 7.20 3.95
C GLY A 33 33.86 8.40 4.84
N TRP A 34 34.43 8.34 6.04
CA TRP A 34 34.55 9.42 7.01
C TRP A 34 35.35 10.60 6.44
N VAL A 35 34.81 11.81 6.57
CA VAL A 35 35.64 13.01 6.73
C VAL A 35 35.29 13.58 8.09
N ASP A 36 36.22 13.41 9.02
CA ASP A 36 36.19 14.01 10.36
C ASP A 36 36.42 15.52 10.20
N GLY A 37 35.36 16.22 9.79
CA GLY A 37 35.32 17.66 9.68
C GLY A 37 34.61 18.22 10.92
N GLY A 38 35.39 18.52 11.96
CA GLY A 38 34.89 19.10 13.19
C GLY A 38 34.04 20.35 12.95
N LEU A 39 32.72 20.22 13.15
CA LEU A 39 31.82 21.35 13.27
C LEU A 39 31.78 21.77 14.73
N GLN A 40 32.31 22.97 15.00
CA GLN A 40 32.19 23.66 16.28
C GLN A 40 30.71 23.76 16.65
N GLY A 41 30.30 22.96 17.64
CA GLY A 41 29.05 23.19 18.36
C GLY A 41 29.16 24.55 19.07
N SER A 42 28.43 25.54 18.58
CA SER A 42 28.14 26.72 19.38
C SER A 42 27.22 26.27 20.51
N HIS A 43 27.76 26.25 21.73
CA HIS A 43 26.97 26.06 22.93
C HIS A 43 25.98 27.24 23.06
N LEU A 44 24.76 27.08 22.54
CA LEU A 44 23.63 27.86 23.05
C LEU A 44 23.38 27.39 24.48
N GLY A 45 23.51 28.33 25.43
CA GLY A 45 23.26 28.10 26.84
C GLY A 45 21.85 27.56 27.11
N SER A 46 21.62 27.13 28.35
CA SER A 46 20.40 26.49 28.86
C SER A 46 19.14 27.38 28.87
N SER A 47 18.90 28.16 27.83
CA SER A 47 17.66 28.90 27.61
C SER A 47 16.68 28.02 26.86
N VAL A 48 15.46 27.90 27.39
CA VAL A 48 14.33 27.26 26.71
C VAL A 48 14.13 27.94 25.35
N ILE A 49 14.33 27.21 24.26
CA ILE A 49 14.13 27.71 22.90
C ILE A 49 12.63 27.91 22.69
N ASP A 50 12.23 29.11 22.27
CA ASP A 50 10.87 29.41 21.90
C ASP A 50 10.70 29.26 20.38
N PRO A 51 10.12 28.15 19.88
CA PRO A 51 10.06 27.87 18.45
C PRO A 51 9.18 28.85 17.67
N THR A 52 8.30 29.59 18.35
CA THR A 52 7.44 30.63 17.72
C THR A 52 8.22 31.89 17.34
N LYS A 53 9.44 32.06 17.84
CA LYS A 53 10.28 33.26 17.62
C LYS A 53 11.53 33.00 16.78
N VAL A 54 11.77 31.75 16.41
CA VAL A 54 12.98 31.32 15.70
C VAL A 54 12.57 30.60 14.44
N HIS A 55 13.11 31.02 13.29
CA HIS A 55 12.79 30.40 12.01
C HIS A 55 13.05 28.88 12.07
N SER A 56 12.11 28.08 11.60
CA SER A 56 12.13 26.62 11.70
C SER A 56 13.37 26.03 11.01
N ALA A 57 13.88 26.68 9.96
CA ALA A 57 15.14 26.29 9.32
C ALA A 57 16.36 26.34 10.27
N ASP A 58 16.33 27.13 11.34
CA ASP A 58 17.40 27.19 12.34
C ASP A 58 17.28 26.06 13.38
N LEU A 59 16.09 25.47 13.52
CA LEU A 59 15.79 24.42 14.49
C LEU A 59 15.89 23.01 13.89
N LEU A 60 15.56 22.86 12.60
CA LEU A 60 15.61 21.57 11.91
C LEU A 60 16.09 21.70 10.46
N HIS A 61 16.65 20.62 9.95
CA HIS A 61 16.87 20.41 8.52
C HIS A 61 15.62 19.83 7.87
N VAL A 62 15.33 20.29 6.64
CA VAL A 62 14.25 19.82 5.79
C VAL A 62 14.80 19.61 4.39
N TRP A 63 14.54 18.46 3.78
CA TRP A 63 14.88 18.20 2.37
C TRP A 63 13.93 17.19 1.73
N SER A 64 13.87 17.17 0.41
CA SER A 64 13.05 16.23 -0.36
C SER A 64 13.85 14.99 -0.78
N MET A 65 13.19 13.85 -0.88
CA MET A 65 13.73 12.58 -1.35
C MET A 65 12.73 11.91 -2.32
N PRO A 66 13.19 11.18 -3.35
CA PRO A 66 12.29 10.48 -4.26
C PRO A 66 11.55 9.33 -3.57
N SER A 67 10.43 8.88 -4.15
CA SER A 67 9.64 7.73 -3.66
C SER A 67 10.43 6.42 -3.60
N THR A 68 11.48 6.28 -4.40
CA THR A 68 12.33 5.07 -4.43
C THR A 68 13.39 5.04 -3.33
N ALA A 69 13.63 6.15 -2.61
CA ALA A 69 14.63 6.21 -1.55
C ALA A 69 14.13 5.56 -0.25
N ASN A 70 14.99 4.79 0.42
CA ASN A 70 14.76 4.33 1.78
C ASN A 70 15.41 5.35 2.74
N VAL A 71 14.60 6.24 3.33
CA VAL A 71 15.10 7.27 4.24
C VAL A 71 15.32 6.63 5.62
N SER A 72 16.59 6.35 5.95
CA SER A 72 16.94 5.79 7.26
C SER A 72 16.88 6.85 8.37
N GLN A 73 16.75 6.41 9.63
CA GLN A 73 16.85 7.30 10.80
C GLN A 73 18.20 8.03 10.88
N GLN A 74 19.23 7.54 10.21
CA GLN A 74 20.56 8.16 10.17
C GLN A 74 20.83 8.96 8.90
N GLU A 75 19.85 9.07 7.99
CA GLU A 75 20.01 9.77 6.71
C GLU A 75 20.54 11.20 6.93
N ALA A 76 21.63 11.53 6.23
CA ALA A 76 22.27 12.82 6.37
C ALA A 76 21.43 13.92 5.71
N PRO A 77 21.34 15.12 6.32
CA PRO A 77 20.68 16.26 5.71
C PRO A 77 21.25 16.62 4.35
N ARG A 78 20.38 17.02 3.43
CA ARG A 78 20.72 17.51 2.08
C ARG A 78 20.17 18.93 1.89
N PRO A 79 20.63 19.67 0.88
CA PRO A 79 19.97 20.91 0.48
C PRO A 79 18.51 20.66 0.10
N LEU A 80 17.62 21.57 0.49
CA LEU A 80 16.23 21.55 0.05
C LEU A 80 16.15 21.96 -1.41
N GLU A 81 15.68 21.04 -2.26
CA GLU A 81 15.43 21.29 -3.67
C GLU A 81 13.93 21.50 -3.94
N HIS A 82 13.61 22.14 -5.06
CA HIS A 82 12.23 22.31 -5.49
C HIS A 82 11.69 20.97 -5.99
N VAL A 83 10.52 20.55 -5.49
CA VAL A 83 9.91 19.28 -5.88
C VAL A 83 9.17 19.46 -7.20
N ASN A 84 9.69 18.86 -8.26
CA ASN A 84 9.08 18.84 -9.59
C ASN A 84 8.64 17.43 -9.93
N LEU A 85 7.34 17.23 -10.08
CA LEU A 85 6.75 15.93 -10.37
C LEU A 85 5.99 15.97 -11.68
N LEU A 86 5.87 14.80 -12.27
CA LEU A 86 5.17 14.55 -13.51
C LEU A 86 4.16 13.42 -13.27
N ALA A 87 2.93 13.59 -13.73
CA ALA A 87 1.92 12.54 -13.62
C ALA A 87 0.89 12.62 -14.74
N ALA A 88 0.38 11.47 -15.18
CA ALA A 88 -0.79 11.36 -16.03
C ALA A 88 -2.08 11.51 -15.21
N ARG A 89 -3.22 11.68 -15.89
CA ARG A 89 -4.53 11.57 -15.24
C ARG A 89 -4.73 10.13 -14.78
N ASN A 90 -5.45 9.94 -13.66
CA ASN A 90 -5.67 8.64 -13.03
C ASN A 90 -4.36 7.96 -12.55
N GLU A 91 -3.39 8.77 -12.14
CA GLU A 91 -2.12 8.33 -11.58
C GLU A 91 -1.95 8.82 -10.14
N ARG A 92 -1.30 8.02 -9.30
CA ARG A 92 -0.74 8.47 -8.02
C ARG A 92 0.77 8.64 -8.15
N GLU A 93 1.26 9.86 -8.02
CA GLU A 93 2.69 10.15 -7.90
C GLU A 93 3.06 10.37 -6.42
N SER A 94 4.31 10.11 -6.02
CA SER A 94 4.71 10.28 -4.62
C SER A 94 6.17 10.69 -4.45
N PHE A 95 6.44 11.36 -3.34
CA PHE A 95 7.79 11.73 -2.90
C PHE A 95 7.85 11.76 -1.36
N GLN A 96 9.02 12.04 -0.83
CA GLN A 96 9.27 12.10 0.61
C GLN A 96 9.83 13.45 1.02
N ILE A 97 9.46 13.90 2.22
CA ILE A 97 10.11 15.01 2.92
C ILE A 97 10.80 14.41 4.14
N ALA A 98 12.10 14.65 4.26
CA ALA A 98 12.90 14.22 5.38
C ALA A 98 13.19 15.41 6.32
N LEU A 99 13.11 15.14 7.62
CA LEU A 99 13.17 16.12 8.70
C LEU A 99 14.18 15.64 9.73
N ARG A 100 15.16 16.48 10.07
CA ARG A 100 16.16 16.14 11.10
C ARG A 100 16.39 17.32 12.05
N PRO A 101 16.11 17.19 13.35
CA PRO A 101 16.37 18.26 14.31
C PRO A 101 17.85 18.63 14.40
N LYS A 102 18.16 19.92 14.42
CA LYS A 102 19.50 20.47 14.71
C LYS A 102 19.71 20.61 16.21
N VAL A 103 18.64 21.00 16.89
CA VAL A 103 18.56 21.24 18.33
C VAL A 103 17.26 20.68 18.87
N SER A 104 17.15 20.56 20.18
CA SER A 104 15.89 20.22 20.86
C SER A 104 15.27 21.48 21.44
N TRP A 105 13.99 21.70 21.19
CA TRP A 105 13.17 22.78 21.75
C TRP A 105 12.04 22.27 22.65
N ALA A 106 11.99 20.96 22.89
CA ALA A 106 11.11 20.30 23.85
C ALA A 106 11.90 19.68 25.00
N SER A 107 11.25 19.48 26.14
CA SER A 107 11.85 19.00 27.39
C SER A 107 11.62 17.50 27.68
N SER A 108 10.87 16.79 26.83
CA SER A 108 10.31 15.46 27.12
C SER A 108 10.92 14.30 26.32
N GLY A 109 12.24 14.29 26.10
CA GLY A 109 12.93 13.21 25.36
C GLY A 109 12.68 13.18 23.85
N ILE A 110 11.82 14.06 23.35
CA ILE A 110 11.69 14.41 21.93
C ILE A 110 12.51 15.67 21.65
N ALA A 111 12.94 15.87 20.41
CA ALA A 111 13.56 17.14 20.00
C ALA A 111 12.51 18.25 19.98
N GLY A 112 11.34 17.93 19.43
CA GLY A 112 10.16 18.78 19.50
C GLY A 112 9.14 18.45 18.42
N PRO A 113 7.88 18.91 18.59
CA PRO A 113 6.83 18.73 17.60
C PRO A 113 7.03 19.69 16.44
N VAL A 114 6.67 19.22 15.25
CA VAL A 114 6.55 20.04 14.04
C VAL A 114 5.15 19.90 13.46
N GLN A 115 4.58 21.02 13.05
CA GLN A 115 3.33 21.09 12.32
C GLN A 115 3.62 21.11 10.82
N ILE A 116 2.85 20.34 10.05
CA ILE A 116 3.00 20.23 8.60
C ILE A 116 1.69 20.62 7.94
N GLN A 117 1.70 21.71 7.18
CA GLN A 117 0.55 22.20 6.45
C GLN A 117 0.84 22.16 4.96
N CYS A 118 -0.10 21.65 4.18
CA CYS A 118 0.00 21.63 2.72
C CYS A 118 -1.05 22.56 2.16
N THR A 119 -0.69 23.34 1.15
CA THR A 119 -1.68 24.08 0.35
C THR A 119 -2.25 23.16 -0.73
N ASP A 120 -3.41 23.52 -1.22
CA ASP A 120 -3.91 22.95 -2.46
C ASP A 120 -2.98 23.30 -3.62
N LEU A 121 -2.91 22.40 -4.59
CA LEU A 121 -2.14 22.60 -5.81
C LEU A 121 -3.04 23.27 -6.84
N CYS A 122 -2.69 24.48 -7.26
CA CYS A 122 -3.51 25.30 -8.14
C CYS A 122 -2.84 25.50 -9.51
N SER A 123 -3.64 25.46 -10.57
CA SER A 123 -3.19 25.78 -11.92
C SER A 123 -3.65 27.18 -12.34
N SER A 124 -2.89 27.82 -13.25
CA SER A 124 -3.26 29.10 -13.85
C SER A 124 -4.55 29.05 -14.66
N SER A 125 -4.99 27.85 -15.08
CA SER A 125 -6.27 27.59 -15.73
C SER A 125 -7.46 27.51 -14.77
N GLY A 126 -7.23 27.60 -13.46
CA GLY A 126 -8.26 27.46 -12.43
C GLY A 126 -8.48 26.03 -11.92
N GLY A 127 -7.77 25.04 -12.48
CA GLY A 127 -7.76 23.67 -11.95
C GLY A 127 -7.18 23.61 -10.55
N ARG A 128 -7.69 22.71 -9.70
CA ARG A 128 -7.26 22.55 -8.30
C ARG A 128 -7.15 21.08 -7.90
N LEU A 129 -6.08 20.73 -7.19
CA LEU A 129 -5.89 19.45 -6.50
C LEU A 129 -5.96 19.71 -4.99
N VAL A 130 -6.99 19.16 -4.35
CA VAL A 130 -7.39 19.52 -2.99
C VAL A 130 -6.68 18.64 -1.95
N VAL A 131 -6.18 19.23 -0.87
CA VAL A 131 -5.59 18.51 0.27
C VAL A 131 -6.64 17.66 0.97
N GLY A 132 -6.26 16.44 1.36
CA GLY A 132 -7.16 15.44 1.93
C GLY A 132 -7.98 14.65 0.89
N GLN A 133 -7.98 15.09 -0.38
CA GLN A 133 -8.61 14.35 -1.49
C GLN A 133 -7.55 13.87 -2.49
N SER A 134 -6.85 14.82 -3.10
CA SER A 134 -5.78 14.57 -4.06
C SER A 134 -4.41 14.51 -3.39
N ILE A 135 -4.22 15.20 -2.26
CA ILE A 135 -2.93 15.27 -1.57
C ILE A 135 -3.06 14.64 -0.19
N THR A 136 -2.25 13.62 0.08
CA THR A 136 -2.24 12.94 1.39
C THR A 136 -0.83 12.88 1.96
N LEU A 137 -0.71 13.16 3.26
CA LEU A 137 0.55 13.13 4.00
C LEU A 137 0.52 11.97 5.01
N ARG A 138 1.58 11.16 5.01
CA ARG A 138 1.72 9.99 5.87
C ARG A 138 3.09 9.99 6.53
N HIS A 139 3.13 9.82 7.84
CA HIS A 139 4.36 9.63 8.59
C HIS A 139 4.93 8.24 8.30
N VAL A 140 6.21 8.19 7.95
CA VAL A 140 6.91 6.93 7.67
C VAL A 140 7.43 6.35 8.98
N VAL A 141 6.78 5.29 9.45
CA VAL A 141 7.14 4.58 10.67
C VAL A 141 8.02 3.37 10.34
N PRO A 142 9.19 3.22 10.98
CA PRO A 142 10.05 2.06 10.79
C PRO A 142 9.41 0.76 11.30
N ILE A 143 9.55 -0.31 10.53
CA ILE A 143 9.19 -1.68 10.89
C ILE A 143 10.49 -2.49 10.90
N LEU A 144 10.84 -3.07 12.06
CA LEU A 144 12.14 -3.71 12.28
C LEU A 144 13.34 -2.81 11.92
N GLY A 145 13.23 -1.51 12.18
CA GLY A 145 14.27 -0.52 11.86
C GLY A 145 14.34 -0.09 10.39
N VAL A 146 13.48 -0.64 9.51
CA VAL A 146 13.39 -0.27 8.10
C VAL A 146 12.17 0.65 7.89
N PRO A 147 12.31 1.82 7.24
CA PRO A 147 11.15 2.65 6.92
C PRO A 147 10.16 1.85 6.06
N ASP A 148 8.90 1.71 6.49
CA ASP A 148 7.90 1.02 5.67
C ASP A 148 6.44 1.45 5.94
N ALA A 149 5.96 1.47 7.19
CA ALA A 149 4.55 1.75 7.46
C ALA A 149 4.21 3.24 7.23
N LEU A 150 3.20 3.51 6.41
CA LEU A 150 2.77 4.86 6.03
C LEU A 150 1.55 5.31 6.84
N VAL A 151 1.79 5.73 8.08
CA VAL A 151 0.74 6.11 9.03
C VAL A 151 0.14 7.46 8.64
N PRO A 152 -1.19 7.56 8.41
CA PRO A 152 -1.84 8.83 8.12
C PRO A 152 -1.55 9.91 9.17
N ILE A 153 -1.19 11.10 8.72
CA ILE A 153 -1.11 12.28 9.59
C ILE A 153 -2.52 12.86 9.67
N ASP A 154 -3.04 13.03 10.88
CA ASP A 154 -4.38 13.55 11.12
C ASP A 154 -4.50 14.99 10.58
N PRO A 155 -5.41 15.27 9.63
CA PRO A 155 -5.62 16.62 9.13
C PRO A 155 -6.06 17.62 10.21
N SER A 156 -6.75 17.15 11.27
CA SER A 156 -7.22 17.97 12.38
C SER A 156 -6.10 18.32 13.38
N SER A 157 -5.02 17.55 13.37
CA SER A 157 -3.83 17.78 14.20
C SER A 157 -2.58 17.32 13.45
N PRO A 158 -2.12 18.09 12.43
CA PRO A 158 -1.09 17.65 11.51
C PRO A 158 0.31 17.84 12.10
N GLN A 159 0.54 17.25 13.26
CA GLN A 159 1.78 17.34 14.01
C GLN A 159 2.48 15.99 14.07
N ILE A 160 3.81 16.02 14.01
CA ILE A 160 4.64 14.85 14.28
C ILE A 160 5.72 15.22 15.29
N ASN A 161 6.07 14.27 16.14
CA ASN A 161 7.13 14.43 17.13
C ASN A 161 8.46 13.97 16.55
N LEU A 162 9.46 14.84 16.54
CA LEU A 162 10.80 14.49 16.07
C LEU A 162 11.67 14.01 17.24
N LEU A 163 12.50 13.00 16.97
CA LEU A 163 13.47 12.48 17.94
C LEU A 163 14.84 13.18 17.77
N PRO A 164 15.57 13.46 18.87
CA PRO A 164 16.89 14.09 18.78
C PRO A 164 17.87 13.24 17.98
N GLY A 165 18.52 13.87 16.99
CA GLY A 165 19.56 13.22 16.20
C GLY A 165 19.06 12.23 15.16
N GLU A 166 17.75 11.97 15.05
CA GLU A 166 17.16 11.07 14.06
C GLU A 166 16.50 11.84 12.90
N THR A 167 16.54 11.22 11.72
CA THR A 167 15.79 11.66 10.54
C THR A 167 14.42 10.97 10.52
N THR A 168 13.38 11.77 10.43
CA THR A 168 11.99 11.32 10.24
C THR A 168 11.55 11.65 8.82
N ALA A 169 10.81 10.74 8.17
CA ALA A 169 10.30 10.95 6.82
C ALA A 169 8.76 11.08 6.81
N VAL A 170 8.28 11.93 5.91
CA VAL A 170 6.86 12.09 5.58
C VAL A 170 6.68 11.75 4.11
N TRP A 171 5.86 10.75 3.83
CA TRP A 171 5.46 10.36 2.50
C TRP A 171 4.30 11.22 2.02
N VAL A 172 4.46 11.84 0.86
CA VAL A 172 3.45 12.70 0.24
C VAL A 172 2.99 12.03 -1.05
N SER A 173 1.68 11.83 -1.18
CA SER A 173 1.06 11.27 -2.39
C SER A 173 0.14 12.27 -3.06
N LEU A 174 0.25 12.34 -4.39
CA LEU A 174 -0.52 13.19 -5.29
C LEU A 174 -1.36 12.29 -6.20
N ASN A 175 -2.63 12.12 -5.86
CA ASN A 175 -3.63 11.43 -6.66
C ASN A 175 -4.21 12.39 -7.69
N VAL A 176 -3.89 12.18 -8.96
CA VAL A 176 -4.43 12.96 -10.08
C VAL A 176 -5.75 12.35 -10.53
N PRO A 177 -6.89 13.05 -10.40
CA PRO A 177 -8.17 12.55 -10.88
C PRO A 177 -8.18 12.26 -12.38
N CYS A 178 -9.02 11.30 -12.80
CA CYS A 178 -9.17 10.93 -14.21
C CYS A 178 -9.59 12.11 -15.11
N GLY A 179 -10.40 13.04 -14.58
CA GLY A 179 -10.86 14.24 -15.30
C GLY A 179 -10.03 15.49 -15.05
N GLN A 180 -8.84 15.39 -14.45
CA GLN A 180 -8.04 16.57 -14.12
C GLN A 180 -7.54 17.28 -15.38
N GLU A 181 -7.70 18.59 -15.49
CA GLU A 181 -7.17 19.35 -16.62
C GLU A 181 -5.64 19.24 -16.70
N PRO A 182 -5.06 19.09 -17.90
CA PRO A 182 -3.62 18.98 -18.06
C PRO A 182 -2.97 20.35 -17.82
N GLY A 183 -1.75 20.35 -17.31
CA GLY A 183 -1.03 21.60 -17.06
C GLY A 183 -0.18 21.58 -15.79
N LEU A 184 0.41 22.73 -15.49
CA LEU A 184 1.21 22.93 -14.30
C LEU A 184 0.31 23.30 -13.12
N TYR A 185 0.51 22.61 -12.00
CA TYR A 185 -0.12 22.87 -10.71
C TYR A 185 0.98 23.17 -9.70
N GLU A 186 0.79 24.23 -8.92
CA GLU A 186 1.78 24.70 -7.95
C GLU A 186 1.15 24.83 -6.57
N GLY A 187 1.94 24.53 -5.54
CA GLY A 187 1.58 24.67 -4.14
C GLY A 187 2.82 24.62 -3.26
N GLU A 188 2.61 24.62 -1.94
CA GLU A 188 3.69 24.52 -0.97
C GLU A 188 3.31 23.66 0.23
N ILE A 189 4.34 23.10 0.86
CA ILE A 189 4.24 22.43 2.15
C ILE A 189 5.04 23.25 3.16
N CYS A 190 4.36 23.79 4.15
CA CYS A 190 4.91 24.58 5.24
C CYS A 190 5.20 23.66 6.43
N ILE A 191 6.44 23.69 6.91
CA ILE A 191 6.89 22.92 8.08
C ILE A 191 7.31 23.90 9.16
N THR A 192 6.61 23.85 10.28
CA THR A 192 6.80 24.81 11.37
C THR A 192 7.08 24.09 12.69
N ALA A 193 8.17 24.45 13.36
CA ALA A 193 8.41 23.99 14.72
C ALA A 193 7.38 24.63 15.67
N VAL A 194 6.72 23.81 16.49
CA VAL A 194 5.71 24.29 17.44
C VAL A 194 6.13 24.03 18.87
N ARG A 195 5.53 24.75 19.82
CA ARG A 195 5.74 24.51 21.25
C ARG A 195 5.12 23.16 21.61
N THR A 196 5.75 22.44 22.53
CA THR A 196 5.10 21.31 23.20
C THR A 196 4.01 21.83 24.12
N ASP A 197 2.75 21.55 23.78
CA ASP A 197 1.60 21.74 24.66
C ASP A 197 1.77 20.89 25.92
N SER A 198 2.48 21.44 26.91
CA SER A 198 2.57 20.89 28.26
C SER A 198 1.92 21.80 29.31
N ASP A 199 1.26 22.90 28.88
CA ASP A 199 0.49 23.79 29.76
C ASP A 199 -0.85 24.29 29.18
N SER A 200 -1.27 23.85 27.98
CA SER A 200 -2.66 24.00 27.58
C SER A 200 -3.45 22.81 28.12
N LYS A 201 -3.91 22.94 29.38
CA LYS A 201 -5.30 22.55 29.62
C LYS A 201 -6.11 23.34 28.59
N ALA A 202 -6.32 22.76 27.41
CA ALA A 202 -7.38 23.21 26.53
C ALA A 202 -8.58 23.39 27.43
N ASP A 203 -9.17 24.58 27.42
CA ASP A 203 -10.37 24.92 28.16
C ASP A 203 -11.47 23.94 27.75
N SER A 204 -11.41 22.78 28.38
CA SER A 204 -12.31 21.70 28.11
C SER A 204 -13.58 22.17 28.80
N LEU A 205 -14.56 22.61 28.01
CA LEU A 205 -15.86 23.13 28.44
C LEU A 205 -16.26 22.49 29.78
N PRO A 206 -16.60 23.26 30.83
CA PRO A 206 -17.03 22.72 32.11
C PRO A 206 -18.00 21.56 31.90
N LYS A 207 -17.88 20.48 32.69
CA LYS A 207 -18.67 19.25 32.52
C LYS A 207 -20.19 19.52 32.39
N SER A 208 -20.66 20.59 33.01
CA SER A 208 -22.03 21.12 32.90
C SER A 208 -22.40 21.60 31.48
N GLU A 209 -21.50 22.29 30.78
CA GLU A 209 -21.74 22.80 29.42
C GLU A 209 -21.69 21.69 28.38
N ARG A 210 -20.75 20.73 28.50
CA ARG A 210 -20.74 19.53 27.64
C ARG A 210 -22.01 18.69 27.82
N TYR A 211 -22.49 18.56 29.05
CA TYR A 211 -23.74 17.86 29.33
C TYR A 211 -24.96 18.60 28.76
N GLN A 212 -24.96 19.94 28.80
CA GLN A 212 -26.01 20.75 28.20
C GLN A 212 -26.03 20.61 26.68
N LEU A 213 -24.87 20.70 26.01
CA LEU A 213 -24.74 20.48 24.57
C LEU A 213 -25.19 19.08 24.15
N TYR A 214 -24.76 18.05 24.89
CA TYR A 214 -25.20 16.67 24.67
C TYR A 214 -26.72 16.53 24.76
N LYS A 215 -27.34 17.13 25.78
CA LYS A 215 -28.80 17.07 25.98
C LYS A 215 -29.55 17.76 24.85
N GLU A 216 -29.09 18.92 24.41
CA GLU A 216 -29.73 19.66 23.33
C GLU A 216 -29.55 18.94 21.96
N LEU A 217 -28.37 18.37 21.68
CA LEU A 217 -28.12 17.58 20.47
C LEU A 217 -28.97 16.31 20.44
N LYS A 218 -29.07 15.61 21.58
CA LYS A 218 -29.95 14.46 21.73
C LYS A 218 -31.42 14.83 21.50
N THR A 219 -31.85 15.98 22.00
CA THR A 219 -33.22 16.49 21.77
C THR A 219 -33.48 16.76 20.29
N CYS A 220 -32.50 17.32 19.55
CA CYS A 220 -32.62 17.49 18.10
C CYS A 220 -32.75 16.15 17.36
N LEU A 221 -31.94 15.15 17.75
CA LEU A 221 -31.99 13.80 17.17
C LEU A 221 -33.33 13.13 17.44
N ASP A 222 -33.83 13.18 18.69
CA ASP A 222 -35.11 12.61 19.10
C ASP A 222 -36.29 13.24 18.33
N ILE A 223 -36.24 14.55 18.05
CA ILE A 223 -37.25 15.25 17.23
C ILE A 223 -37.22 14.74 15.77
N THR A 224 -36.03 14.47 15.22
CA THR A 224 -35.85 14.04 13.82
C THR A 224 -36.05 12.53 13.59
N GLU A 225 -35.85 11.68 14.60
CA GLU A 225 -35.96 10.22 14.48
C GLU A 225 -37.38 9.68 14.69
N SER A 226 -38.33 10.51 15.13
CA SER A 226 -39.72 10.09 15.38
C SER A 226 -40.45 9.65 14.08
N ARG A 227 -40.41 8.35 13.81
CA ARG A 227 -41.15 7.67 12.73
C ARG A 227 -42.61 7.43 13.15
N ASP A 228 -43.42 8.48 13.07
CA ASP A 228 -44.86 8.33 12.93
C ASP A 228 -45.34 9.16 11.75
N HIS A 229 -46.32 8.63 11.02
CA HIS A 229 -46.93 9.22 9.82
C HIS A 229 -47.51 10.61 10.13
N SER A 230 -46.66 11.63 10.04
CA SER A 230 -46.98 13.02 10.36
C SER A 230 -47.29 13.81 9.09
N SER A 231 -48.25 14.72 9.20
CA SER A 231 -48.68 15.58 8.09
C SER A 231 -47.58 16.57 7.66
N SER A 232 -47.64 17.09 6.44
CA SER A 232 -46.64 18.03 5.92
C SER A 232 -46.47 19.29 6.77
N GLU A 233 -47.53 19.76 7.45
CA GLU A 233 -47.46 20.90 8.37
C GLU A 233 -46.68 20.58 9.65
N GLU A 234 -46.83 19.36 10.16
CA GLU A 234 -46.15 18.90 11.37
C GLU A 234 -44.65 18.70 11.13
N MET A 235 -44.27 18.24 9.93
CA MET A 235 -42.88 18.14 9.50
C MET A 235 -42.20 19.52 9.42
N ILE A 236 -42.90 20.53 8.90
CA ILE A 236 -42.41 21.92 8.86
C ILE A 236 -42.21 22.47 10.28
N LEU A 237 -43.15 22.19 11.20
CA LEU A 237 -43.03 22.60 12.60
C LEU A 237 -41.82 21.94 13.28
N ARG A 238 -41.60 20.63 13.07
CA ARG A 238 -40.41 19.92 13.60
C ARG A 238 -39.11 20.50 13.06
N LEU A 239 -39.02 20.73 11.74
CA LEU A 239 -37.87 21.37 11.11
C LEU A 239 -37.60 22.77 11.67
N SER A 240 -38.65 23.57 11.87
CA SER A 240 -38.53 24.91 12.47
C SER A 240 -38.03 24.86 13.92
N SER A 241 -38.51 23.88 14.71
CA SER A 241 -38.10 23.66 16.09
C SER A 241 -36.63 23.23 16.17
N THR A 242 -36.22 22.24 15.37
CA THR A 242 -34.82 21.78 15.29
C THR A 242 -33.90 22.90 14.83
N SER A 243 -34.30 23.66 13.80
CA SER A 243 -33.54 24.83 13.32
C SER A 243 -33.37 25.89 14.42
N THR A 244 -34.41 26.11 15.23
CA THR A 244 -34.36 27.08 16.34
C THR A 244 -33.43 26.61 17.46
N THR A 245 -33.44 25.32 17.80
CA THR A 245 -32.53 24.75 18.80
C THR A 245 -31.07 24.81 18.33
N LEU A 246 -30.80 24.45 17.06
CA LEU A 246 -29.46 24.56 16.47
C LEU A 246 -28.97 26.01 16.41
N ARG A 247 -29.82 26.96 16.01
CA ARG A 247 -29.48 28.40 16.04
C ARG A 247 -29.15 28.88 17.45
N ARG A 248 -29.80 28.34 18.48
CA ARG A 248 -29.52 28.69 19.88
C ARG A 248 -28.19 28.11 20.35
N MET A 249 -27.86 26.88 19.94
CA MET A 249 -26.55 26.27 20.23
C MET A 249 -25.42 27.10 19.63
N LEU A 250 -25.57 27.58 18.39
CA LEU A 250 -24.56 28.38 17.69
C LEU A 250 -24.27 29.73 18.36
N VAL A 251 -25.12 30.18 19.30
CA VAL A 251 -24.96 31.44 20.05
C VAL A 251 -24.43 31.18 21.47
N LEU A 252 -24.15 29.92 21.84
CA LEU A 252 -23.56 29.61 23.14
C LEU A 252 -22.12 30.16 23.22
N PRO A 253 -21.66 30.58 24.41
CA PRO A 253 -20.30 31.08 24.63
C PRO A 253 -19.20 30.11 24.11
N ALA A 254 -19.48 28.81 24.18
CA ALA A 254 -18.65 27.73 23.66
C ALA A 254 -18.33 27.80 22.15
N PHE A 255 -19.14 28.51 21.37
CA PHE A 255 -18.99 28.70 19.92
C PHE A 255 -18.77 30.17 19.56
N GLN A 256 -18.61 31.04 20.55
CA GLN A 256 -18.46 32.48 20.35
C GLN A 256 -17.11 32.81 19.70
N ASP A 257 -16.11 31.94 19.89
CA ASP A 257 -14.81 31.96 19.21
C ASP A 257 -14.86 31.41 17.77
N CYS A 258 -15.98 30.78 17.37
CA CYS A 258 -16.19 30.27 16.01
C CYS A 258 -16.93 31.28 15.11
N HIS A 259 -17.22 32.48 15.61
CA HIS A 259 -17.83 33.53 14.79
C HIS A 259 -16.83 34.03 13.74
N GLU A 260 -17.28 34.13 12.49
CA GLU A 260 -16.62 34.89 11.41
C GLU A 260 -16.50 36.37 11.82
N ASN A 261 -15.52 36.70 12.67
CA ASN A 261 -15.06 38.05 12.88
C ASN A 261 -13.77 38.21 12.10
N ASN A 262 -13.89 38.86 10.94
CA ASN A 262 -12.77 39.32 10.14
C ASN A 262 -11.76 40.08 11.02
N GLY A 263 -10.55 39.51 11.09
CA GLY A 263 -9.27 40.22 11.07
C GLY A 263 -8.89 40.95 12.35
N LEU A 264 -8.12 40.29 13.23
CA LEU A 264 -6.94 40.88 13.90
C LEU A 264 -6.23 39.90 14.85
N GLY A 265 -6.92 38.88 15.39
CA GLY A 265 -6.32 37.88 16.30
C GLY A 265 -5.68 36.70 15.56
N ASP A 266 -6.46 35.94 14.79
CA ASP A 266 -5.98 34.75 14.05
C ASP A 266 -5.03 35.09 12.89
N MET A 267 -5.20 36.26 12.26
CA MET A 267 -4.26 36.70 11.22
C MET A 267 -2.85 36.92 11.78
N MET A 268 -2.69 37.35 13.03
CA MET A 268 -1.35 37.56 13.60
C MET A 268 -0.64 36.23 13.86
N ASP A 269 -1.34 35.20 14.33
CA ASP A 269 -0.73 33.89 14.58
C ASP A 269 -0.49 33.10 13.26
N GLU A 270 -1.39 33.16 12.28
CA GLU A 270 -1.12 32.59 10.94
C GLU A 270 0.01 33.32 10.21
N ASP A 271 0.07 34.66 10.26
CA ASP A 271 1.15 35.44 9.62
C ASP A 271 2.50 35.24 10.32
N VAL A 272 2.52 35.08 11.65
CA VAL A 272 3.73 34.77 12.41
C VAL A 272 4.21 33.34 12.09
N MET A 273 3.31 32.35 12.08
CA MET A 273 3.65 30.98 11.73
C MET A 273 4.13 30.85 10.27
N ASN A 274 3.54 31.60 9.34
CA ASN A 274 3.97 31.65 7.93
C ASN A 274 5.34 32.30 7.71
N ASN A 275 5.76 33.21 8.60
CA ASN A 275 7.06 33.87 8.52
C ASN A 275 8.20 33.03 9.11
N VAL A 276 7.86 32.00 9.88
CA VAL A 276 8.81 31.15 10.63
C VAL A 276 8.90 29.74 10.01
N ALA A 277 8.03 29.39 9.07
CA ALA A 277 7.98 28.08 8.43
C ALA A 277 9.10 27.84 7.39
N VAL A 278 9.57 26.59 7.30
CA VAL A 278 10.30 26.13 6.10
C VAL A 278 9.29 25.80 5.01
N ARG A 279 9.42 26.42 3.84
CA ARG A 279 8.52 26.20 2.70
C ARG A 279 9.15 25.27 1.68
N VAL A 280 8.54 24.10 1.50
CA VAL A 280 8.86 23.16 0.43
C VAL A 280 7.96 23.47 -0.75
N LYS A 281 8.54 24.05 -1.81
CA LYS A 281 7.79 24.34 -3.03
C LYS A 281 7.53 23.06 -3.81
N LEU A 282 6.30 22.93 -4.29
CA LEU A 282 5.80 21.75 -4.99
C LEU A 282 5.20 22.16 -6.33
N SER A 283 5.66 21.53 -7.40
CA SER A 283 5.11 21.65 -8.75
C SER A 283 4.78 20.28 -9.31
N LEU A 284 3.57 20.11 -9.84
CA LEU A 284 3.13 18.91 -10.54
C LEU A 284 2.69 19.27 -11.95
N THR A 285 3.29 18.64 -12.97
CA THR A 285 2.79 18.75 -14.34
C THR A 285 1.89 17.56 -14.63
N VAL A 286 0.59 17.83 -14.79
CA VAL A 286 -0.41 16.86 -15.23
C VAL A 286 -0.36 16.72 -16.75
N TRP A 287 -0.12 15.51 -17.23
CA TRP A 287 0.00 15.21 -18.65
C TRP A 287 -1.34 15.09 -19.34
N ASP A 288 -1.36 15.33 -20.64
CA ASP A 288 -2.57 15.26 -21.46
C ASP A 288 -2.86 13.83 -21.97
N PHE A 289 -2.76 12.86 -21.06
CA PHE A 289 -3.29 11.52 -21.28
C PHE A 289 -3.64 10.88 -19.93
N THR A 290 -4.40 9.79 -20.02
CA THR A 290 -5.03 9.15 -18.87
C THR A 290 -4.59 7.70 -18.80
N LEU A 291 -4.05 7.28 -17.65
CA LEU A 291 -3.78 5.87 -17.42
C LEU A 291 -5.12 5.11 -17.33
N PRO A 292 -5.23 3.91 -17.92
CA PRO A 292 -6.48 3.17 -17.94
C PRO A 292 -6.97 2.87 -16.51
N LEU A 293 -8.29 2.84 -16.32
CA LEU A 293 -8.89 2.53 -15.02
C LEU A 293 -8.71 1.05 -14.67
N THR A 294 -8.92 0.17 -15.65
CA THR A 294 -8.57 -1.25 -15.56
C THR A 294 -7.07 -1.39 -15.83
N PRO A 295 -6.28 -1.97 -14.92
CA PRO A 295 -4.87 -2.27 -15.18
C PRO A 295 -4.71 -3.17 -16.42
N SER A 296 -3.77 -2.82 -17.30
CA SER A 296 -3.50 -3.58 -18.52
C SER A 296 -2.83 -4.92 -18.24
N LEU A 297 -2.08 -5.01 -17.13
CA LEU A 297 -1.51 -6.26 -16.61
C LEU A 297 -2.28 -6.64 -15.33
N PRO A 298 -3.08 -7.72 -15.34
CA PRO A 298 -3.77 -8.21 -14.15
C PRO A 298 -2.75 -8.61 -13.08
N ALA A 299 -2.87 -8.02 -11.89
CA ALA A 299 -2.02 -8.31 -10.76
C ALA A 299 -2.90 -8.80 -9.60
N VAL A 300 -2.90 -10.10 -9.33
CA VAL A 300 -3.78 -10.74 -8.34
C VAL A 300 -3.04 -10.99 -7.03
N PHE A 301 -3.58 -10.51 -5.91
CA PHE A 301 -2.89 -10.53 -4.62
C PHE A 301 -3.78 -11.18 -3.56
N GLY A 302 -3.21 -12.16 -2.86
CA GLY A 302 -3.91 -12.93 -1.84
C GLY A 302 -4.13 -12.16 -0.55
N ILE A 303 -5.30 -12.32 0.05
CA ILE A 303 -5.64 -11.86 1.41
C ILE A 303 -6.00 -13.10 2.22
N SER A 304 -5.20 -13.39 3.24
CA SER A 304 -5.47 -14.49 4.15
C SER A 304 -6.66 -14.14 5.06
N GLU A 305 -7.76 -14.86 4.87
CA GLU A 305 -8.97 -14.71 5.68
C GLU A 305 -8.73 -15.10 7.13
N THR A 306 -7.95 -16.16 7.35
CA THR A 306 -7.66 -16.68 8.69
C THR A 306 -6.90 -15.67 9.53
N VAL A 307 -6.04 -14.85 8.91
CA VAL A 307 -5.36 -13.76 9.62
C VAL A 307 -6.33 -12.64 10.01
N ILE A 308 -7.32 -12.34 9.16
CA ILE A 308 -8.38 -11.37 9.49
C ILE A 308 -9.26 -11.91 10.63
N GLU A 309 -9.71 -13.17 10.50
CA GLU A 309 -10.51 -13.88 11.52
C GLU A 309 -9.81 -13.86 12.88
N ASP A 310 -8.54 -14.30 12.94
CA ASP A 310 -7.76 -14.36 14.17
C ASP A 310 -7.52 -12.97 14.75
N ARG A 311 -6.98 -12.03 13.96
CA ARG A 311 -6.53 -10.73 14.47
C ARG A 311 -7.68 -9.86 14.97
N PHE A 312 -8.82 -9.91 14.28
CA PHE A 312 -10.00 -9.12 14.63
C PHE A 312 -11.03 -9.90 15.45
N CYS A 313 -10.72 -11.15 15.84
CA CYS A 313 -11.62 -12.03 16.58
C CYS A 313 -13.01 -12.16 15.92
N LEU A 314 -13.01 -12.35 14.60
CA LEU A 314 -14.23 -12.43 13.79
C LEU A 314 -14.57 -13.90 13.51
N GLU A 315 -15.82 -14.26 13.76
CA GLU A 315 -16.34 -15.57 13.39
C GLU A 315 -16.76 -15.56 11.90
N HIS A 316 -16.38 -16.62 11.19
CA HIS A 316 -16.65 -16.81 9.77
C HIS A 316 -18.14 -16.69 9.45
N GLY A 317 -18.49 -15.96 8.39
CA GLY A 317 -19.88 -15.76 7.96
C GLY A 317 -20.69 -14.75 8.79
N THR A 318 -20.12 -14.17 9.85
CA THR A 318 -20.77 -13.06 10.56
C THR A 318 -20.74 -11.76 9.76
N LYS A 319 -21.61 -10.80 10.10
CA LYS A 319 -21.60 -9.46 9.46
C LYS A 319 -20.23 -8.78 9.58
N GLY A 320 -19.59 -8.85 10.76
CA GLY A 320 -18.27 -8.25 10.98
C GLY A 320 -17.19 -8.87 10.09
N TRP A 321 -17.26 -10.18 9.85
CA TRP A 321 -16.38 -10.88 8.91
C TRP A 321 -16.56 -10.37 7.47
N TYR A 322 -17.80 -10.32 6.98
CA TYR A 322 -18.10 -9.77 5.66
C TYR A 322 -17.66 -8.31 5.50
N ASP A 323 -17.94 -7.47 6.50
CA ASP A 323 -17.56 -6.05 6.51
C ASP A 323 -16.03 -5.91 6.46
N ALA A 324 -15.28 -6.75 7.20
CA ALA A 324 -13.83 -6.73 7.19
C ALA A 324 -13.26 -7.14 5.83
N LEU A 325 -13.79 -8.20 5.20
CA LEU A 325 -13.35 -8.62 3.87
C LEU A 325 -13.64 -7.53 2.81
N ASP A 326 -14.84 -6.96 2.81
CA ASP A 326 -15.21 -5.87 1.89
C ASP A 326 -14.35 -4.63 2.06
N HIS A 327 -14.04 -4.29 3.31
CA HIS A 327 -13.14 -3.18 3.60
C HIS A 327 -11.76 -3.39 2.97
N HIS A 328 -11.13 -4.54 3.19
CA HIS A 328 -9.80 -4.84 2.63
C HIS A 328 -9.81 -4.95 1.10
N PHE A 329 -10.84 -5.57 0.52
CA PHE A 329 -10.99 -5.66 -0.94
C PHE A 329 -11.04 -4.27 -1.57
N ARG A 330 -11.96 -3.40 -1.10
CA ARG A 330 -12.13 -2.04 -1.63
C ARG A 330 -10.89 -1.19 -1.44
N TRP A 331 -10.22 -1.35 -0.29
CA TRP A 331 -9.01 -0.61 0.02
C TRP A 331 -7.87 -0.98 -0.92
N LEU A 332 -7.70 -2.25 -1.30
CA LEU A 332 -6.63 -2.67 -2.23
C LEU A 332 -6.87 -2.28 -3.69
N LEU A 333 -8.12 -2.10 -4.14
CA LEU A 333 -8.42 -1.70 -5.53
C LEU A 333 -7.77 -0.37 -5.92
N GLN A 334 -7.53 0.54 -4.97
CA GLN A 334 -6.85 1.82 -5.23
C GLN A 334 -5.37 1.64 -5.64
N TYR A 335 -4.79 0.47 -5.36
CA TYR A 335 -3.41 0.12 -5.67
C TYR A 335 -3.26 -0.62 -7.00
N ARG A 336 -4.31 -0.59 -7.85
CA ARG A 336 -4.37 -1.33 -9.13
C ARG A 336 -4.25 -2.85 -8.95
N ILE A 337 -4.49 -3.34 -7.74
CA ILE A 337 -4.44 -4.76 -7.38
C ILE A 337 -5.84 -5.36 -7.55
N SER A 338 -5.89 -6.59 -8.06
CA SER A 338 -7.09 -7.44 -8.08
C SER A 338 -7.07 -8.42 -6.90
N PRO A 339 -7.74 -8.14 -5.78
CA PRO A 339 -7.58 -8.95 -4.59
C PRO A 339 -8.33 -10.27 -4.69
N PHE A 340 -7.79 -11.32 -4.09
CA PHE A 340 -8.50 -12.56 -3.83
C PHE A 340 -8.31 -12.98 -2.37
N PHE A 341 -9.35 -13.51 -1.76
CA PHE A 341 -9.29 -14.15 -0.45
C PHE A 341 -8.77 -15.57 -0.61
N CYS A 342 -7.98 -16.02 0.36
CA CYS A 342 -7.41 -17.36 0.31
C CYS A 342 -7.39 -18.10 1.65
N ARG A 343 -7.61 -19.41 1.54
CA ARG A 343 -7.40 -20.40 2.59
C ARG A 343 -6.67 -21.61 2.01
N TRP A 344 -5.49 -21.91 2.55
CA TRP A 344 -4.77 -23.14 2.24
C TRP A 344 -5.35 -24.30 3.05
N GLY A 345 -5.65 -25.39 2.36
CA GLY A 345 -5.97 -26.69 2.94
C GLY A 345 -4.75 -27.62 2.92
N ASP A 346 -5.02 -28.91 3.13
CA ASP A 346 -3.97 -29.93 3.11
C ASP A 346 -3.28 -30.01 1.74
N SER A 347 -1.97 -30.29 1.77
CA SER A 347 -1.14 -30.52 0.58
C SER A 347 -1.17 -29.38 -0.45
N MET A 348 -1.16 -28.12 -0.01
CA MET A 348 -1.15 -26.92 -0.86
C MET A 348 -2.39 -26.74 -1.75
N ARG A 349 -3.50 -27.41 -1.41
CA ARG A 349 -4.81 -27.07 -1.99
C ARG A 349 -5.20 -25.68 -1.54
N ILE A 350 -5.69 -24.86 -2.46
CA ILE A 350 -6.08 -23.49 -2.16
C ILE A 350 -7.55 -23.29 -2.50
N LEU A 351 -8.30 -22.75 -1.54
CA LEU A 351 -9.57 -22.10 -1.83
C LEU A 351 -9.26 -20.63 -2.06
N ALA A 352 -9.36 -20.18 -3.31
CA ALA A 352 -9.19 -18.79 -3.71
C ALA A 352 -10.50 -18.24 -4.29
N TYR A 353 -10.88 -17.03 -3.88
CA TYR A 353 -12.10 -16.39 -4.37
C TYR A 353 -12.06 -14.88 -4.17
N THR A 354 -12.69 -14.10 -5.05
CA THR A 354 -12.68 -12.63 -4.94
C THR A 354 -13.88 -12.07 -4.18
N CYS A 355 -15.06 -12.67 -4.28
CA CYS A 355 -16.26 -12.21 -3.57
C CYS A 355 -16.68 -13.20 -2.48
N PRO A 356 -16.85 -12.77 -1.21
CA PRO A 356 -17.30 -13.66 -0.14
C PRO A 356 -18.82 -13.94 -0.20
N TRP A 357 -19.56 -13.18 -1.01
CA TRP A 357 -20.99 -13.42 -1.24
C TRP A 357 -21.22 -14.35 -2.44
N PRO A 358 -22.26 -15.18 -2.42
CA PRO A 358 -22.68 -15.95 -3.59
C PRO A 358 -23.07 -15.05 -4.78
N ALA A 359 -22.97 -15.57 -6.01
CA ALA A 359 -23.19 -14.82 -7.24
C ALA A 359 -24.60 -14.21 -7.38
N ASP A 360 -25.62 -14.77 -6.73
CA ASP A 360 -26.99 -14.21 -6.74
C ASP A 360 -27.20 -13.08 -5.73
N HIS A 361 -26.22 -12.81 -4.88
CA HIS A 361 -26.27 -11.71 -3.93
C HIS A 361 -25.93 -10.38 -4.63
N PRO A 362 -26.64 -9.27 -4.34
CA PRO A 362 -26.38 -7.96 -4.97
C PRO A 362 -24.93 -7.47 -4.86
N LYS A 363 -24.26 -7.79 -3.75
CA LYS A 363 -22.83 -7.47 -3.52
C LYS A 363 -21.89 -8.16 -4.52
N ALA A 364 -22.24 -9.33 -5.05
CA ALA A 364 -21.38 -10.01 -6.02
C ALA A 364 -21.21 -9.19 -7.29
N ASN A 365 -22.30 -8.58 -7.78
CA ASN A 365 -22.21 -7.69 -8.94
C ASN A 365 -21.40 -6.42 -8.64
N GLU A 366 -21.52 -5.83 -7.43
CA GLU A 366 -20.67 -4.69 -7.02
C GLU A 366 -19.18 -5.02 -7.09
N TYR A 367 -18.79 -6.24 -6.72
CA TYR A 367 -17.40 -6.70 -6.77
C TYR A 367 -16.93 -6.92 -8.20
N TYR A 368 -17.61 -7.82 -8.91
CA TYR A 368 -17.11 -8.34 -10.19
C TYR A 368 -17.22 -7.33 -11.33
N SER A 369 -18.16 -6.38 -11.23
CA SER A 369 -18.31 -5.29 -12.20
C SER A 369 -17.41 -4.09 -11.93
N ASP A 370 -16.63 -4.03 -10.84
CA ASP A 370 -15.73 -2.91 -10.58
C ASP A 370 -14.66 -2.83 -11.71
N PRO A 371 -14.56 -1.70 -12.43
CA PRO A 371 -13.62 -1.58 -13.55
C PRO A 371 -12.15 -1.63 -13.11
N ARG A 372 -11.83 -1.36 -11.84
CA ARG A 372 -10.46 -1.47 -11.32
C ARG A 372 -10.02 -2.93 -11.14
N LEU A 373 -10.98 -3.86 -11.07
CA LEU A 373 -10.72 -5.29 -10.98
C LEU A 373 -10.41 -5.85 -12.38
N ALA A 374 -9.15 -6.25 -12.59
CA ALA A 374 -8.66 -6.75 -13.89
C ALA A 374 -8.91 -8.26 -14.07
N ALA A 375 -8.82 -9.03 -12.99
CA ALA A 375 -9.10 -10.47 -12.96
C ALA A 375 -9.76 -10.84 -11.63
N TYR A 376 -10.52 -11.93 -11.57
CA TYR A 376 -11.11 -12.40 -10.31
C TYR A 376 -11.15 -13.91 -10.19
N ALA A 377 -10.95 -14.39 -8.96
CA ALA A 377 -11.02 -15.80 -8.63
C ALA A 377 -12.46 -16.23 -8.33
N VAL A 378 -12.89 -17.34 -8.94
CA VAL A 378 -14.18 -17.99 -8.66
C VAL A 378 -13.97 -19.08 -7.60
N PRO A 379 -14.80 -19.15 -6.54
CA PRO A 379 -14.62 -20.13 -5.47
C PRO A 379 -14.85 -21.56 -5.96
N TYR A 380 -13.82 -22.42 -5.84
CA TYR A 380 -13.97 -23.87 -6.02
C TYR A 380 -14.13 -24.57 -4.67
N ALA A 381 -15.25 -24.34 -3.98
CA ALA A 381 -15.54 -24.92 -2.66
C ALA A 381 -15.40 -26.46 -2.55
N PRO A 382 -15.67 -27.26 -3.61
CA PRO A 382 -15.45 -28.71 -3.56
C PRO A 382 -13.99 -29.13 -3.27
N ILE A 383 -13.02 -28.21 -3.39
CA ILE A 383 -11.62 -28.49 -3.05
C ILE A 383 -11.40 -28.82 -1.57
N LEU A 384 -12.22 -28.21 -0.69
CA LEU A 384 -12.15 -28.41 0.75
C LEU A 384 -13.11 -29.52 1.20
N SER A 385 -14.29 -29.61 0.59
CA SER A 385 -15.28 -30.64 0.90
C SER A 385 -15.97 -31.13 -0.37
N CYS A 386 -15.67 -32.37 -0.78
CA CYS A 386 -16.23 -32.97 -2.00
C CYS A 386 -17.66 -33.46 -1.77
N THR A 387 -18.57 -32.55 -1.44
CA THR A 387 -20.00 -32.83 -1.21
C THR A 387 -20.83 -32.45 -2.43
N ASP A 388 -21.94 -33.16 -2.67
CA ASP A 388 -22.87 -32.83 -3.76
C ASP A 388 -23.45 -31.42 -3.62
N ALA A 389 -23.67 -30.97 -2.37
CA ALA A 389 -24.10 -29.60 -2.08
C ALA A 389 -23.08 -28.56 -2.57
N ALA A 390 -21.78 -28.78 -2.30
CA ALA A 390 -20.72 -27.89 -2.76
C ALA A 390 -20.62 -27.86 -4.29
N LYS A 391 -20.76 -29.03 -4.96
CA LYS A 391 -20.76 -29.13 -6.42
C LYS A 391 -21.94 -28.40 -7.05
N ASN A 392 -23.15 -28.58 -6.49
CA ASN A 392 -24.35 -27.90 -6.97
C ASN A 392 -24.27 -26.38 -6.76
N SER A 393 -23.71 -25.93 -5.63
CA SER A 393 -23.49 -24.51 -5.36
C SER A 393 -22.53 -23.88 -6.36
N LEU A 394 -21.39 -24.54 -6.62
CA LEU A 394 -20.43 -24.09 -7.64
C LEU A 394 -21.07 -24.01 -9.03
N ARG A 395 -21.87 -25.02 -9.42
CA ARG A 395 -22.54 -25.01 -10.72
C ARG A 395 -23.47 -23.82 -10.86
N ARG A 396 -24.28 -23.52 -9.82
CA ARG A 396 -25.16 -22.35 -9.80
C ARG A 396 -24.37 -21.05 -9.87
N GLU A 397 -23.27 -20.94 -9.12
CA GLU A 397 -22.36 -19.79 -9.12
C GLU A 397 -21.88 -19.50 -10.55
N VAL A 398 -21.38 -20.53 -11.23
CA VAL A 398 -20.87 -20.45 -12.61
C VAL A 398 -21.99 -20.12 -13.60
N GLU A 399 -23.17 -20.73 -13.49
CA GLU A 399 -24.31 -20.45 -14.37
C GLU A 399 -24.75 -18.99 -14.31
N ILE A 400 -24.66 -18.34 -13.14
CA ILE A 400 -24.95 -16.91 -12.98
C ILE A 400 -23.81 -16.07 -13.56
N LEU A 401 -22.57 -16.31 -13.12
CA LEU A 401 -21.44 -15.45 -13.51
C LEU A 401 -21.17 -15.49 -15.02
N LYS A 402 -21.45 -16.61 -15.69
CA LYS A 402 -21.28 -16.76 -17.15
C LYS A 402 -22.21 -15.88 -17.98
N THR A 403 -23.32 -15.40 -17.43
CA THR A 403 -24.21 -14.48 -18.16
C THR A 403 -23.73 -13.04 -18.13
N GLU A 404 -22.76 -12.73 -17.27
CA GLU A 404 -22.27 -11.38 -17.04
C GLU A 404 -21.10 -11.01 -17.96
N ALA A 405 -21.02 -9.74 -18.36
CA ALA A 405 -19.98 -9.25 -19.26
C ALA A 405 -18.55 -9.36 -18.67
N HIS A 406 -18.43 -9.38 -17.34
CA HIS A 406 -17.15 -9.52 -16.65
C HIS A 406 -16.63 -10.96 -16.59
N TRP A 407 -17.39 -11.97 -17.04
CA TRP A 407 -16.97 -13.39 -17.00
C TRP A 407 -15.60 -13.64 -17.65
N SER A 408 -15.23 -12.87 -18.67
CA SER A 408 -13.92 -12.98 -19.33
C SER A 408 -12.73 -12.73 -18.37
N LYS A 409 -12.96 -12.05 -17.24
CA LYS A 409 -11.97 -11.78 -16.19
C LYS A 409 -11.83 -12.93 -15.18
N ALA A 410 -12.76 -13.89 -15.20
CA ALA A 410 -12.82 -14.99 -14.23
C ALA A 410 -11.70 -16.02 -14.45
N TYR A 411 -11.20 -16.56 -13.36
CA TYR A 411 -10.35 -17.76 -13.35
C TYR A 411 -10.60 -18.60 -12.10
N PHE A 412 -10.19 -19.86 -12.16
CA PHE A 412 -10.13 -20.77 -11.02
C PHE A 412 -8.69 -21.01 -10.60
N TYR A 413 -8.35 -20.75 -9.35
CA TYR A 413 -7.05 -21.10 -8.77
C TYR A 413 -7.24 -22.27 -7.80
N LEU A 414 -6.79 -23.44 -8.24
CA LEU A 414 -7.18 -24.72 -7.64
C LEU A 414 -6.10 -25.33 -6.76
N TRP A 415 -4.83 -25.13 -7.14
CA TRP A 415 -3.70 -25.79 -6.53
C TRP A 415 -2.47 -24.90 -6.56
N ASP A 416 -1.80 -24.80 -5.41
CA ASP A 416 -0.57 -24.06 -5.26
C ASP A 416 0.64 -25.01 -5.38
N GLU A 417 1.50 -24.79 -6.38
CA GLU A 417 2.77 -25.51 -6.59
C GLU A 417 2.66 -27.06 -6.57
N PRO A 418 1.91 -27.70 -7.49
CA PRO A 418 1.85 -29.16 -7.56
C PRO A 418 3.22 -29.75 -7.95
N LEU A 419 3.60 -30.86 -7.32
CA LEU A 419 4.94 -31.46 -7.37
C LEU A 419 5.01 -32.84 -8.04
N ASN A 420 3.88 -33.51 -8.24
CA ASN A 420 3.86 -34.88 -8.76
C ASN A 420 2.66 -35.14 -9.67
N MET A 421 2.75 -36.20 -10.48
CA MET A 421 1.71 -36.54 -11.44
C MET A 421 0.34 -36.84 -10.80
N GLU A 422 0.29 -37.30 -9.56
CA GLU A 422 -0.98 -37.51 -8.86
C GLU A 422 -1.73 -36.19 -8.63
N GLN A 423 -1.02 -35.16 -8.17
CA GLN A 423 -1.58 -33.82 -7.98
C GLN A 423 -2.00 -33.18 -9.31
N TYR A 424 -1.19 -33.34 -10.36
CA TYR A 424 -1.54 -32.90 -11.71
C TYR A 424 -2.82 -33.59 -12.20
N GLU A 425 -2.97 -34.89 -11.96
CA GLU A 425 -4.17 -35.63 -12.34
C GLU A 425 -5.42 -35.15 -11.60
N VAL A 426 -5.29 -34.72 -10.34
CA VAL A 426 -6.40 -34.07 -9.63
C VAL A 426 -6.82 -32.77 -10.31
N ILE A 427 -5.87 -31.92 -10.71
CA ILE A 427 -6.16 -30.68 -11.46
C ILE A 427 -6.87 -31.00 -12.77
N ARG A 428 -6.41 -32.01 -13.52
CA ARG A 428 -7.04 -32.45 -14.78
C ARG A 428 -8.47 -32.94 -14.57
N ASN A 429 -8.71 -33.73 -13.52
CA ASN A 429 -10.04 -34.23 -13.18
C ASN A 429 -11.01 -33.10 -12.84
N ILE A 430 -10.57 -32.13 -12.03
CA ILE A 430 -11.37 -30.94 -11.70
C ILE A 430 -11.66 -30.13 -12.97
N SER A 431 -10.65 -29.91 -13.82
CA SER A 431 -10.80 -29.21 -15.09
C SER A 431 -11.81 -29.90 -16.02
N ASN A 432 -11.75 -31.23 -16.12
CA ASN A 432 -12.72 -32.02 -16.89
C ASN A 432 -14.15 -31.85 -16.37
N GLU A 433 -14.34 -31.88 -15.04
CA GLU A 433 -15.64 -31.63 -14.41
C GLU A 433 -16.17 -30.23 -14.74
N LEU A 434 -15.37 -29.19 -14.54
CA LEU A 434 -15.73 -27.80 -14.85
C LEU A 434 -16.11 -27.64 -16.32
N ARG A 435 -15.34 -28.21 -17.24
CA ARG A 435 -15.59 -28.12 -18.69
C ARG A 435 -16.91 -28.73 -19.14
N THR A 436 -17.55 -29.59 -18.34
CA THR A 436 -18.87 -30.15 -18.69
C THR A 436 -19.99 -29.10 -18.71
N TYR A 437 -19.85 -27.99 -17.98
CA TYR A 437 -20.81 -26.88 -17.96
C TYR A 437 -20.18 -25.50 -18.20
N THR A 438 -18.84 -25.38 -18.16
CA THR A 438 -18.09 -24.17 -18.53
C THR A 438 -16.90 -24.49 -19.45
N PRO A 439 -17.13 -24.75 -20.75
CA PRO A 439 -16.08 -25.15 -21.68
C PRO A 439 -14.92 -24.15 -21.82
N ASP A 440 -15.23 -22.86 -21.63
CA ASP A 440 -14.36 -21.68 -21.71
C ASP A 440 -13.64 -21.36 -20.39
N VAL A 441 -13.68 -22.27 -19.41
CA VAL A 441 -13.06 -22.06 -18.10
C VAL A 441 -11.56 -21.76 -18.21
N ARG A 442 -11.10 -20.75 -17.46
CA ARG A 442 -9.69 -20.44 -17.25
C ARG A 442 -9.25 -21.00 -15.90
N ILE A 443 -8.24 -21.87 -15.90
CA ILE A 443 -7.62 -22.41 -14.69
C ILE A 443 -6.21 -21.86 -14.57
N LEU A 444 -5.87 -21.38 -13.37
CA LEU A 444 -4.55 -20.94 -12.95
C LEU A 444 -3.84 -22.05 -12.20
N THR A 445 -2.58 -22.30 -12.56
CA THR A 445 -1.70 -23.21 -11.84
C THR A 445 -0.35 -22.52 -11.59
N THR A 446 0.01 -22.36 -10.32
CA THR A 446 1.35 -21.89 -9.92
C THR A 446 2.34 -23.05 -9.91
N TYR A 447 3.58 -22.83 -10.32
CA TYR A 447 4.64 -23.85 -10.23
C TYR A 447 6.05 -23.26 -10.21
N TYR A 448 6.96 -23.96 -9.54
CA TYR A 448 8.41 -23.71 -9.57
C TYR A 448 9.21 -24.92 -10.10
N ALA A 449 8.54 -26.05 -10.37
CA ALA A 449 9.16 -27.26 -10.90
C ALA A 449 8.15 -28.04 -11.77
N GLY A 450 8.68 -28.87 -12.66
CA GLY A 450 7.86 -29.87 -13.37
C GLY A 450 7.48 -31.05 -12.47
N PRO A 451 6.44 -31.83 -12.84
CA PRO A 451 5.95 -32.93 -12.02
C PRO A 451 6.97 -34.05 -11.90
N SER A 452 7.12 -34.59 -10.68
CA SER A 452 7.79 -35.86 -10.48
C SER A 452 6.94 -37.04 -10.98
N GLY A 453 7.60 -38.08 -11.49
CA GLY A 453 6.93 -39.27 -12.04
C GLY A 453 6.47 -39.16 -13.49
N SER A 454 6.84 -38.09 -14.20
CA SER A 454 6.71 -38.03 -15.67
C SER A 454 7.85 -38.78 -16.37
N GLU A 455 7.74 -39.00 -17.68
CA GLU A 455 8.86 -39.49 -18.51
C GLU A 455 10.07 -38.52 -18.50
N LEU A 456 9.82 -37.26 -18.16
CA LEU A 456 10.85 -36.24 -17.93
C LEU A 456 11.46 -36.37 -16.53
N ALA A 457 12.77 -36.16 -16.43
CA ALA A 457 13.47 -36.16 -15.15
C ALA A 457 12.94 -35.04 -14.24
N PRO A 458 12.46 -35.34 -13.01
CA PRO A 458 11.95 -34.33 -12.09
C PRO A 458 12.99 -33.26 -11.77
N SER A 459 12.56 -32.03 -11.50
CA SER A 459 13.43 -30.91 -11.10
C SER A 459 14.47 -30.48 -12.14
N THR A 460 14.26 -30.81 -13.42
CA THR A 460 15.04 -30.26 -14.54
C THR A 460 14.36 -29.02 -15.12
N PHE A 461 15.15 -28.12 -15.73
CA PHE A 461 14.60 -27.01 -16.50
C PHE A 461 13.71 -27.48 -17.66
N GLU A 462 14.03 -28.64 -18.26
CA GLU A 462 13.19 -29.26 -19.29
C GLU A 462 11.82 -29.66 -18.73
N ALA A 463 11.76 -30.35 -17.58
CA ALA A 463 10.48 -30.69 -16.96
C ALA A 463 9.68 -29.43 -16.59
N PHE A 464 10.36 -28.36 -16.16
CA PHE A 464 9.74 -27.08 -15.84
C PHE A 464 9.14 -26.38 -17.08
N THR A 465 9.87 -26.27 -18.20
CA THR A 465 9.36 -25.64 -19.42
C THR A 465 8.25 -26.46 -20.06
N LYS A 466 8.23 -27.78 -19.87
CA LYS A 466 7.23 -28.70 -20.44
C LYS A 466 5.93 -28.83 -19.64
N VAL A 467 5.78 -28.14 -18.50
CA VAL A 467 4.53 -28.14 -17.72
C VAL A 467 3.28 -27.83 -18.56
N PRO A 468 3.28 -26.85 -19.49
CA PRO A 468 2.15 -26.62 -20.40
C PRO A 468 1.71 -27.86 -21.18
N ASN A 469 2.64 -28.69 -21.64
CA ASN A 469 2.30 -29.93 -22.37
C ASN A 469 1.62 -30.97 -21.47
N VAL A 470 1.97 -31.01 -20.19
CA VAL A 470 1.37 -31.94 -19.23
C VAL A 470 -0.03 -31.47 -18.84
N LEU A 471 -0.23 -30.17 -18.65
CA LEU A 471 -1.51 -29.65 -18.18
C LEU A 471 -2.47 -29.26 -19.30
N ARG A 472 -2.06 -29.19 -20.56
CA ARG A 472 -2.98 -28.91 -21.68
C ARG A 472 -3.98 -30.06 -21.90
N PRO A 473 -5.27 -29.77 -22.17
CA PRO A 473 -5.92 -28.45 -22.27
C PRO A 473 -6.45 -27.91 -20.92
N HIS A 474 -6.10 -28.52 -19.81
CA HIS A 474 -6.72 -28.34 -18.49
C HIS A 474 -6.37 -27.03 -17.78
N THR A 475 -5.24 -26.40 -18.09
CA THR A 475 -4.80 -25.10 -17.53
C THR A 475 -4.70 -24.05 -18.64
N GLN A 476 -5.10 -22.81 -18.34
CA GLN A 476 -5.02 -21.66 -19.25
C GLN A 476 -4.00 -20.63 -18.76
N ILE A 477 -3.84 -20.47 -17.45
CA ILE A 477 -2.93 -19.49 -16.87
C ILE A 477 -1.78 -20.25 -16.20
N PHE A 478 -0.62 -20.23 -16.83
CA PHE A 478 0.61 -20.85 -16.33
C PHE A 478 1.40 -19.82 -15.53
N CYS A 479 1.45 -19.98 -14.21
CA CYS A 479 2.05 -18.98 -13.32
C CYS A 479 3.38 -19.47 -12.73
N THR A 480 4.50 -18.92 -13.18
CA THR A 480 5.85 -19.42 -12.83
C THR A 480 6.59 -18.58 -11.81
N SER A 481 7.39 -19.23 -10.96
CA SER A 481 8.26 -18.54 -10.01
C SER A 481 9.41 -17.81 -10.70
N GLU A 482 9.56 -16.51 -10.44
CA GLU A 482 10.72 -15.73 -10.91
C GLU A 482 12.04 -16.18 -10.29
N TRP A 483 12.00 -16.86 -9.14
CA TRP A 483 13.19 -17.46 -8.52
C TRP A 483 13.85 -18.51 -9.41
N VAL A 484 13.03 -19.34 -10.06
CA VAL A 484 13.50 -20.39 -10.98
C VAL A 484 14.08 -19.79 -12.25
N LEU A 485 13.45 -18.71 -12.74
CA LEU A 485 13.93 -17.98 -13.91
C LEU A 485 15.32 -17.39 -13.64
N GLY A 486 15.57 -16.88 -12.43
CA GLY A 486 16.85 -16.29 -12.07
C GLY A 486 17.28 -15.22 -13.07
N THR A 487 18.47 -15.35 -13.65
CA THR A 487 18.98 -14.49 -14.74
C THR A 487 18.86 -15.11 -16.15
N ARG A 488 18.12 -16.22 -16.28
CA ARG A 488 18.04 -17.04 -17.51
C ARG A 488 16.95 -16.54 -18.45
N GLU A 489 17.26 -15.50 -19.23
CA GLU A 489 16.36 -15.02 -20.30
C GLU A 489 16.14 -16.05 -21.42
N ASP A 490 17.05 -17.01 -21.58
CA ASP A 490 16.87 -18.16 -22.48
C ASP A 490 15.77 -19.10 -21.98
N LEU A 491 15.67 -19.33 -20.67
CA LEU A 491 14.59 -20.12 -20.08
C LEU A 491 13.23 -19.45 -20.28
N VAL A 492 13.16 -18.12 -20.17
CA VAL A 492 11.96 -17.34 -20.49
C VAL A 492 11.52 -17.57 -21.94
N LYS A 493 12.45 -17.55 -22.89
CA LYS A 493 12.16 -17.82 -24.31
C LYS A 493 11.63 -19.24 -24.52
N ASP A 494 12.20 -20.22 -23.82
CA ASP A 494 11.74 -21.61 -23.87
C ASP A 494 10.31 -21.74 -23.34
N ILE A 495 9.96 -21.09 -22.22
CA ILE A 495 8.59 -21.07 -21.69
C ILE A 495 7.62 -20.47 -22.70
N ILE A 496 7.96 -19.31 -23.27
CA ILE A 496 7.11 -18.61 -24.24
C ILE A 496 6.89 -19.48 -25.49
N ALA A 497 7.91 -20.23 -25.93
CA ALA A 497 7.81 -21.11 -27.08
C ALA A 497 6.88 -22.33 -26.86
N GLU A 498 6.69 -22.77 -25.61
CA GLU A 498 5.80 -23.89 -25.26
C GLU A 498 4.33 -23.48 -25.14
N LEU A 499 4.05 -22.19 -25.00
CA LEU A 499 2.71 -21.65 -24.85
C LEU A 499 1.96 -21.57 -26.17
N ARG A 500 0.64 -21.72 -26.09
CA ARG A 500 -0.29 -21.68 -27.21
C ARG A 500 -1.33 -20.57 -27.02
N PRO A 501 -1.01 -19.31 -27.40
CA PRO A 501 -1.95 -18.20 -27.31
C PRO A 501 -3.24 -18.43 -28.11
N ASP A 502 -3.18 -19.22 -29.18
CA ASP A 502 -4.36 -19.61 -29.97
C ASP A 502 -5.35 -20.51 -29.21
N LEU A 503 -4.91 -21.12 -28.11
CA LEU A 503 -5.75 -21.87 -27.17
C LEU A 503 -6.14 -21.05 -25.93
N GLY A 504 -5.83 -19.75 -25.92
CA GLY A 504 -6.05 -18.88 -24.77
C GLY A 504 -5.09 -19.12 -23.61
N GLU A 505 -3.89 -19.65 -23.88
CA GLU A 505 -2.86 -19.81 -22.85
C GLU A 505 -2.15 -18.49 -22.54
N GLU A 506 -2.00 -18.22 -21.26
CA GLU A 506 -1.38 -17.04 -20.68
C GLU A 506 -0.19 -17.44 -19.81
N TRP A 507 0.80 -16.54 -19.75
CA TRP A 507 1.95 -16.69 -18.87
C TRP A 507 1.93 -15.63 -17.80
N TRP A 508 1.88 -16.05 -16.55
CA TRP A 508 1.95 -15.16 -15.39
C TRP A 508 3.23 -15.46 -14.61
N THR A 509 3.73 -14.48 -13.87
CA THR A 509 4.87 -14.67 -12.96
C THR A 509 4.48 -14.38 -11.52
N TYR A 510 5.29 -14.86 -10.57
CA TYR A 510 5.16 -14.51 -9.17
C TYR A 510 6.51 -14.47 -8.47
N VAL A 511 6.56 -13.70 -7.38
CA VAL A 511 7.63 -13.70 -6.38
C VAL A 511 7.08 -14.17 -5.03
N CYS A 512 7.96 -14.68 -4.18
CA CYS A 512 7.66 -15.18 -2.83
C CYS A 512 8.91 -14.98 -1.95
N MET A 513 9.31 -15.99 -1.17
CA MET A 513 10.58 -16.01 -0.44
C MET A 513 11.81 -15.83 -1.35
N GLY A 514 11.67 -16.10 -2.65
CA GLY A 514 12.63 -15.78 -3.69
C GLY A 514 11.96 -15.09 -4.90
N PRO A 515 12.74 -14.46 -5.78
CA PRO A 515 14.20 -14.35 -5.70
C PRO A 515 14.66 -13.32 -4.64
N SER A 516 15.94 -13.33 -4.30
CA SER A 516 16.57 -12.41 -3.34
C SER A 516 17.57 -11.50 -4.06
N ASP A 517 18.18 -10.54 -3.35
CA ASP A 517 19.20 -9.64 -3.91
C ASP A 517 20.30 -10.44 -4.67
N PRO A 518 20.70 -10.01 -5.89
CA PRO A 518 20.41 -8.74 -6.54
C PRO A 518 19.12 -8.71 -7.38
N GLN A 519 18.27 -9.73 -7.33
CA GLN A 519 17.02 -9.74 -8.10
C GLN A 519 15.88 -8.97 -7.41
N PRO A 520 14.91 -8.43 -8.18
CA PRO A 520 13.81 -7.67 -7.61
C PRO A 520 12.83 -8.57 -6.86
N ASN A 521 12.35 -8.08 -5.72
CA ASN A 521 11.27 -8.66 -4.91
C ASN A 521 10.70 -7.55 -4.00
N TRP A 522 9.71 -7.87 -3.16
CA TRP A 522 9.11 -6.96 -2.17
C TRP A 522 9.50 -7.31 -0.73
N HIS A 523 10.68 -7.87 -0.53
CA HIS A 523 11.22 -8.05 0.82
C HIS A 523 11.47 -6.69 1.49
N LEU A 524 11.29 -6.67 2.80
CA LEU A 524 11.58 -5.53 3.65
C LEU A 524 13.07 -5.21 3.57
N GLY A 525 13.42 -3.94 3.39
CA GLY A 525 14.80 -3.46 3.30
C GLY A 525 15.35 -3.38 1.87
N MET A 526 14.70 -4.00 0.88
CA MET A 526 15.06 -3.79 -0.52
C MET A 526 14.84 -2.33 -0.95
N ARG A 527 15.61 -1.87 -1.94
CA ARG A 527 15.52 -0.52 -2.48
C ARG A 527 14.21 -0.31 -3.22
N GLY A 528 13.72 0.93 -3.29
CA GLY A 528 12.45 1.18 -3.95
C GLY A 528 12.45 0.91 -5.46
N THR A 529 13.61 0.98 -6.11
CA THR A 529 13.74 0.55 -7.51
C THR A 529 13.66 -0.97 -7.66
N GLN A 530 14.10 -1.77 -6.68
CA GLN A 530 13.92 -3.22 -6.66
C GLN A 530 12.42 -3.57 -6.57
N HIS A 531 11.69 -2.83 -5.72
CA HIS A 531 10.24 -3.02 -5.59
C HIS A 531 9.50 -2.76 -6.92
N ARG A 532 9.87 -1.70 -7.65
CA ARG A 532 9.26 -1.40 -8.97
C ARG A 532 9.68 -2.39 -10.06
N ALA A 533 10.95 -2.83 -10.03
CA ALA A 533 11.53 -3.69 -11.05
C ALA A 533 10.88 -5.08 -11.16
N VAL A 534 10.15 -5.54 -10.15
CA VAL A 534 9.32 -6.75 -10.25
C VAL A 534 8.33 -6.64 -11.41
N MET A 535 7.63 -5.50 -11.50
CA MET A 535 6.65 -5.26 -12.56
C MET A 535 7.31 -4.97 -13.91
N TRP A 536 8.47 -4.29 -13.92
CA TRP A 536 9.24 -4.08 -15.15
C TRP A 536 9.73 -5.40 -15.75
N ARG A 537 10.15 -6.35 -14.90
CA ARG A 537 10.53 -7.70 -15.31
C ARG A 537 9.37 -8.42 -15.97
N ALA A 538 8.24 -8.53 -15.28
CA ALA A 538 7.04 -9.19 -15.79
C ALA A 538 6.65 -8.64 -17.17
N TRP A 539 6.67 -7.31 -17.34
CA TRP A 539 6.37 -6.68 -18.62
C TRP A 539 7.43 -6.93 -19.70
N LYS A 540 8.72 -6.74 -19.41
CA LYS A 540 9.83 -6.91 -20.37
C LYS A 540 9.87 -8.34 -20.89
N GLU A 541 9.75 -9.31 -19.98
CA GLU A 541 9.87 -10.73 -20.29
C GLU A 541 8.64 -11.27 -21.03
N GLY A 542 7.52 -10.54 -21.08
CA GLY A 542 6.33 -10.92 -21.84
C GLY A 542 5.25 -11.59 -21.00
N GLY A 543 5.30 -11.43 -19.68
CA GLY A 543 4.24 -11.81 -18.77
C GLY A 543 2.93 -11.07 -19.07
N THR A 544 1.83 -11.81 -18.96
CA THR A 544 0.46 -11.35 -19.23
C THR A 544 -0.36 -11.14 -17.96
N GLY A 545 0.23 -11.45 -16.79
CA GLY A 545 -0.34 -11.21 -15.47
C GLY A 545 0.68 -11.53 -14.38
N PHE A 546 0.32 -11.20 -13.14
CA PHE A 546 1.18 -11.38 -11.98
C PHE A 546 0.37 -11.90 -10.79
N LEU A 547 0.95 -12.81 -10.02
CA LEU A 547 0.36 -13.31 -8.77
C LEU A 547 1.27 -12.96 -7.59
N TYR A 548 0.67 -12.53 -6.49
CA TYR A 548 1.34 -12.48 -5.19
C TYR A 548 0.54 -13.24 -4.15
N TRP A 549 1.21 -14.13 -3.43
CA TRP A 549 0.56 -15.15 -2.60
C TRP A 549 -0.17 -14.58 -1.38
N GLY A 550 0.25 -13.43 -0.85
CA GLY A 550 -0.33 -12.85 0.35
C GLY A 550 0.04 -11.39 0.61
N THR A 551 -0.87 -10.60 1.18
CA THR A 551 -0.64 -9.20 1.57
C THR A 551 -0.73 -8.94 3.07
N ASN A 552 -1.28 -9.89 3.84
CA ASN A 552 -1.52 -9.78 5.28
C ASN A 552 -1.10 -11.05 6.05
N CYS A 553 -0.14 -11.82 5.54
CA CYS A 553 0.27 -13.11 6.09
C CYS A 553 1.20 -12.96 7.31
N TYR A 554 0.69 -12.34 8.39
CA TYR A 554 1.37 -12.21 9.68
C TYR A 554 1.47 -13.52 10.46
N GLU A 555 2.26 -13.52 11.53
CA GLU A 555 2.05 -14.47 12.62
C GLU A 555 0.68 -14.24 13.27
N LYS A 556 0.14 -15.31 13.85
CA LYS A 556 -1.16 -15.29 14.51
C LYS A 556 -1.17 -14.27 15.66
N ALA A 557 -2.18 -13.40 15.65
CA ALA A 557 -2.50 -12.48 16.73
C ALA A 557 -4.00 -12.56 17.02
N MET A 558 -4.42 -12.29 18.27
CA MET A 558 -5.83 -12.35 18.70
C MET A 558 -6.37 -10.98 19.14
N ILE A 559 -5.63 -9.90 18.84
CA ILE A 559 -6.00 -8.53 19.20
C ILE A 559 -5.61 -7.62 18.02
N PRO A 560 -6.49 -6.71 17.56
CA PRO A 560 -6.22 -5.86 16.40
C PRO A 560 -4.91 -5.07 16.53
N SER A 561 -4.70 -4.46 17.71
CA SER A 561 -3.55 -3.63 18.05
C SER A 561 -2.31 -4.40 18.49
N ALA A 562 -2.31 -5.74 18.38
CA ALA A 562 -1.14 -6.54 18.71
C ALA A 562 0.05 -6.17 17.80
N GLU A 563 1.25 -6.24 18.36
CA GLU A 563 2.49 -5.96 17.65
C GLU A 563 2.58 -6.73 16.32
N ILE A 564 3.27 -6.11 15.37
CA ILE A 564 3.50 -6.69 14.05
C ILE A 564 4.58 -7.76 14.17
N CYS A 565 4.19 -9.01 13.99
CA CYS A 565 5.10 -10.16 13.93
C CYS A 565 5.01 -10.80 12.54
N PHE A 566 6.13 -10.81 11.80
CA PHE A 566 6.23 -11.52 10.52
C PHE A 566 6.37 -13.03 10.76
N ARG A 567 5.82 -13.84 9.85
CA ARG A 567 5.95 -15.30 9.90
C ARG A 567 7.41 -15.75 9.89
N ARG A 568 7.77 -16.65 10.80
CA ARG A 568 9.07 -17.31 10.82
C ARG A 568 9.31 -18.11 9.54
N GLY A 569 10.56 -18.13 9.09
CA GLY A 569 10.99 -18.90 7.92
C GLY A 569 10.77 -18.19 6.58
N LEU A 570 10.17 -16.99 6.58
CA LEU A 570 10.05 -16.14 5.40
C LEU A 570 10.96 -14.91 5.54
N PRO A 571 11.49 -14.37 4.43
CA PRO A 571 12.15 -13.07 4.43
C PRO A 571 11.21 -12.01 5.03
N PRO A 572 11.72 -11.08 5.87
CA PRO A 572 10.89 -10.01 6.40
C PRO A 572 10.16 -9.27 5.28
N GLY A 573 8.86 -8.99 5.47
CA GLY A 573 8.00 -8.35 4.47
C GLY A 573 7.37 -9.30 3.44
N ASP A 574 7.89 -10.51 3.21
CA ASP A 574 7.24 -11.45 2.29
C ASP A 574 5.86 -11.88 2.81
N GLY A 575 4.84 -11.78 1.97
CA GLY A 575 3.43 -12.01 2.33
C GLY A 575 2.75 -10.85 3.06
N VAL A 576 3.41 -9.70 3.24
CA VAL A 576 2.90 -8.56 4.01
C VAL A 576 3.14 -7.25 3.27
N LEU A 577 2.08 -6.53 2.89
CA LEU A 577 2.16 -5.27 2.13
C LEU A 577 1.35 -4.11 2.75
N PHE A 578 0.54 -4.36 3.77
CA PHE A 578 -0.13 -3.33 4.54
C PHE A 578 -0.30 -3.82 5.97
N TYR A 579 -0.46 -2.90 6.90
CA TYR A 579 -0.53 -3.14 8.34
C TYR A 579 -1.90 -2.82 8.92
N PRO A 580 -2.30 -3.45 10.03
CA PRO A 580 -3.53 -3.07 10.75
C PRO A 580 -3.39 -1.65 11.33
N GLY A 581 -4.39 -0.80 11.09
CA GLY A 581 -4.37 0.60 11.55
C GLY A 581 -4.32 0.74 13.07
N GLU A 582 -4.92 -0.21 13.78
CA GLU A 582 -5.01 -0.24 15.23
C GLU A 582 -3.66 -0.43 15.94
N VAL A 583 -2.61 -0.82 15.19
CA VAL A 583 -1.25 -0.87 15.71
C VAL A 583 -0.66 0.53 15.89
N PHE A 584 -1.09 1.50 15.08
CA PHE A 584 -0.51 2.85 15.04
C PHE A 584 -1.45 3.93 15.58
N SER A 585 -2.76 3.69 15.56
CA SER A 585 -3.76 4.68 15.91
C SER A 585 -5.07 4.01 16.36
N SER A 586 -6.10 4.79 16.65
CA SER A 586 -7.46 4.27 16.86
C SER A 586 -8.22 3.95 15.56
N SER A 587 -7.60 4.21 14.40
CA SER A 587 -8.20 3.96 13.09
C SER A 587 -8.25 2.46 12.78
N LYS A 588 -9.33 2.03 12.14
CA LYS A 588 -9.49 0.67 11.60
C LYS A 588 -9.04 0.54 10.14
N GLU A 589 -8.70 1.67 9.51
CA GLU A 589 -8.21 1.69 8.14
C GLU A 589 -6.82 1.04 8.06
N PRO A 590 -6.57 0.13 7.10
CA PRO A 590 -5.25 -0.41 6.86
C PRO A 590 -4.21 0.69 6.58
N VAL A 591 -3.01 0.50 7.11
CA VAL A 591 -1.85 1.35 6.90
C VAL A 591 -1.00 0.76 5.77
N ALA A 592 -0.89 1.47 4.65
CA ALA A 592 -0.06 1.01 3.53
C ALA A 592 1.42 0.91 3.91
N SER A 593 2.14 -0.01 3.28
CA SER A 593 3.60 0.01 3.27
C SER A 593 4.15 0.91 2.15
N LEU A 594 5.39 1.36 2.28
CA LEU A 594 6.16 1.96 1.19
C LEU A 594 6.24 1.02 -0.01
N ARG A 595 6.38 -0.28 0.27
CA ARG A 595 6.40 -1.33 -0.76
C ARG A 595 5.13 -1.35 -1.58
N LEU A 596 3.96 -1.22 -0.96
CA LEU A 596 2.67 -1.18 -1.65
C LEU A 596 2.51 0.05 -2.55
N GLU A 597 2.95 1.23 -2.11
CA GLU A 597 2.97 2.44 -2.95
C GLU A 597 3.95 2.29 -4.13
N ARG A 598 5.06 1.60 -3.93
CA ARG A 598 6.05 1.32 -4.99
C ARG A 598 5.57 0.24 -5.95
N ILE A 599 4.77 -0.72 -5.51
CA ILE A 599 4.06 -1.67 -6.38
C ILE A 599 3.13 -0.91 -7.31
N LEU A 600 2.30 -0.02 -6.76
CA LEU A 600 1.44 0.85 -7.56
C LEU A 600 2.24 1.67 -8.58
N SER A 601 3.38 2.23 -8.18
CA SER A 601 4.28 2.95 -9.08
C SER A 601 4.78 2.06 -10.23
N GLY A 602 5.20 0.83 -9.93
CA GLY A 602 5.63 -0.15 -10.94
C GLY A 602 4.50 -0.58 -11.89
N MET A 603 3.27 -0.70 -11.38
CA MET A 603 2.09 -0.97 -12.21
C MET A 603 1.73 0.22 -13.12
N GLN A 604 1.90 1.45 -12.64
CA GLN A 604 1.71 2.66 -13.47
C GLN A 604 2.79 2.79 -14.54
N ASP A 605 4.03 2.38 -14.26
CA ASP A 605 5.12 2.33 -15.25
C ASP A 605 4.77 1.43 -16.43
N ILE A 606 4.12 0.30 -16.19
CA ILE A 606 3.64 -0.60 -17.25
C ILE A 606 2.67 0.13 -18.18
N GLU A 607 1.80 1.00 -17.67
CA GLU A 607 0.86 1.75 -18.50
C GLU A 607 1.57 2.78 -19.40
N TYR A 608 2.67 3.37 -18.92
CA TYR A 608 3.53 4.21 -19.76
C TYR A 608 4.23 3.41 -20.87
N LEU A 609 4.73 2.22 -20.54
CA LEU A 609 5.36 1.33 -21.51
C LEU A 609 4.35 0.82 -22.55
N ASN A 610 3.12 0.50 -22.12
CA ASN A 610 2.03 0.12 -23.01
C ASN A 610 1.60 1.27 -23.93
N LEU A 611 1.49 2.49 -23.40
CA LEU A 611 1.21 3.67 -24.21
C LEU A 611 2.29 3.86 -25.27
N TYR A 612 3.57 3.80 -24.89
CA TYR A 612 4.68 3.95 -25.82
C TYR A 612 4.70 2.83 -26.87
N SER A 613 4.52 1.58 -26.44
CA SER A 613 4.41 0.40 -27.30
C SER A 613 3.26 0.51 -28.30
N SER A 614 2.11 1.08 -27.89
CA SER A 614 0.97 1.27 -28.80
C SER A 614 1.25 2.27 -29.94
N LYS A 615 2.14 3.24 -29.71
CA LYS A 615 2.52 4.26 -30.71
C LYS A 615 3.72 3.85 -31.56
N TYR A 616 4.69 3.15 -30.99
CA TYR A 616 6.00 2.89 -31.63
C TYR A 616 6.35 1.41 -31.78
N GLY A 617 5.56 0.50 -31.21
CA GLY A 617 5.82 -0.94 -31.19
C GLY A 617 6.61 -1.40 -29.96
N ARG A 618 6.51 -2.70 -29.66
CA ARG A 618 7.13 -3.33 -28.48
C ARG A 618 8.65 -3.23 -28.48
N GLU A 619 9.30 -3.40 -29.62
CA GLU A 619 10.77 -3.33 -29.73
C GLU A 619 11.31 -1.96 -29.33
N GLU A 620 10.64 -0.87 -29.74
CA GLU A 620 11.03 0.49 -29.36
C GLU A 620 10.79 0.76 -27.86
N ALA A 621 9.75 0.16 -27.27
CA ALA A 621 9.49 0.26 -25.84
C ALA A 621 10.54 -0.52 -25.01
N LEU A 622 11.02 -1.67 -25.51
CA LEU A 622 12.14 -2.40 -24.91
C LEU A 622 13.43 -1.59 -25.01
N ALA A 623 13.72 -1.01 -26.19
CA ALA A 623 14.87 -0.14 -26.40
C ALA A 623 14.83 1.11 -25.51
N LEU A 624 13.63 1.63 -25.20
CA LEU A 624 13.45 2.74 -24.27
C LEU A 624 13.95 2.38 -22.86
N LEU A 625 13.56 1.22 -22.31
CA LEU A 625 14.02 0.75 -21.00
C LEU A 625 15.55 0.67 -20.90
N GLU A 626 16.19 0.15 -21.95
CA GLU A 626 17.64 0.03 -22.02
C GLU A 626 18.31 1.41 -22.17
N LYS A 627 17.80 2.25 -23.07
CA LYS A 627 18.34 3.59 -23.36
C LYS A 627 18.32 4.49 -22.13
N THR A 628 17.28 4.42 -21.30
CA THR A 628 17.16 5.25 -20.10
C THR A 628 17.86 4.63 -18.90
N GLY A 629 18.25 3.35 -18.96
CA GLY A 629 18.83 2.62 -17.85
C GLY A 629 17.81 2.21 -16.77
N ALA A 630 16.51 2.26 -17.08
CA ALA A 630 15.45 1.90 -16.13
C ALA A 630 15.51 0.40 -15.78
N TYR A 631 15.53 -0.47 -16.79
CA TYR A 631 15.60 -1.92 -16.62
C TYR A 631 16.26 -2.58 -17.82
N LEU A 632 17.30 -3.38 -17.59
CA LEU A 632 17.98 -4.18 -18.63
C LEU A 632 17.74 -5.68 -18.41
N GLY A 633 17.73 -6.12 -17.16
CA GLY A 633 17.53 -7.52 -16.81
C GLY A 633 17.36 -7.71 -15.30
N PRO A 634 17.13 -8.95 -14.85
CA PRO A 634 16.74 -9.27 -13.48
C PRO A 634 17.79 -8.93 -12.41
N ASP A 635 19.04 -8.66 -12.77
CA ASP A 635 20.11 -8.19 -11.88
C ASP A 635 20.69 -6.82 -12.31
N ARG A 636 20.11 -6.20 -13.33
CA ARG A 636 20.60 -4.96 -13.97
C ARG A 636 19.45 -4.00 -14.24
N TYR A 637 19.23 -3.09 -13.31
CA TYR A 637 18.18 -2.08 -13.36
C TYR A 637 18.55 -0.87 -12.50
N ALA A 638 17.78 0.20 -12.59
CA ALA A 638 18.08 1.47 -11.95
C ALA A 638 18.37 1.32 -10.44
N HIS A 639 19.43 1.96 -9.95
CA HIS A 639 19.75 2.01 -8.52
C HIS A 639 19.12 3.21 -7.81
N ASP A 640 18.80 4.26 -8.56
CA ASP A 640 18.17 5.48 -8.08
C ASP A 640 16.95 5.85 -8.95
N HIS A 641 16.31 6.98 -8.65
CA HIS A 641 15.08 7.41 -9.30
C HIS A 641 15.28 7.99 -10.73
N GLY A 642 16.48 8.50 -11.03
CA GLY A 642 16.72 9.31 -12.23
C GLY A 642 16.37 8.62 -13.55
N PRO A 643 16.80 7.36 -13.80
CA PRO A 643 16.42 6.60 -14.98
C PRO A 643 14.90 6.47 -15.20
N VAL A 644 14.12 6.41 -14.12
CA VAL A 644 12.66 6.30 -14.20
C VAL A 644 12.04 7.61 -14.66
N ASP A 645 12.50 8.75 -14.13
CA ASP A 645 12.08 10.07 -14.59
C ASP A 645 12.46 10.32 -16.05
N VAL A 646 13.65 9.89 -16.47
CA VAL A 646 14.08 10.00 -17.86
C VAL A 646 13.17 9.17 -18.78
N MET A 647 12.85 7.93 -18.42
CA MET A 647 11.92 7.07 -19.16
C MET A 647 10.56 7.75 -19.31
N ARG A 648 9.98 8.20 -18.19
CA ARG A 648 8.68 8.86 -18.15
C ARG A 648 8.69 10.16 -18.96
N GLY A 649 9.73 10.97 -18.84
CA GLY A 649 9.92 12.20 -19.61
C GLY A 649 10.07 11.97 -21.12
N GLU A 650 10.68 10.86 -21.56
CA GLU A 650 10.71 10.45 -22.97
C GLU A 650 9.31 10.03 -23.46
N VAL A 651 8.57 9.22 -22.68
CA VAL A 651 7.18 8.85 -23.01
C VAL A 651 6.32 10.09 -23.16
N TYR A 652 6.38 11.02 -22.20
CA TYR A 652 5.64 12.28 -22.29
C TYR A 652 5.99 13.08 -23.54
N ARG A 653 7.28 13.32 -23.81
CA ARG A 653 7.71 14.14 -24.96
C ARG A 653 7.28 13.57 -26.30
N THR A 654 7.34 12.25 -26.45
CA THR A 654 7.04 11.55 -27.70
C THR A 654 5.54 11.31 -27.87
N CYS A 655 4.83 10.98 -26.78
CA CYS A 655 3.41 10.64 -26.80
C CYS A 655 2.47 11.84 -26.65
N ARG A 656 2.96 13.08 -26.53
CA ARG A 656 2.15 14.33 -26.44
C ARG A 656 1.37 14.71 -27.71
N SER A 657 1.38 13.84 -28.71
CA SER A 657 0.74 14.02 -30.02
C SER A 657 -0.66 13.45 -30.08
#